data_AF-A0A925WNL1-F1
#
_entry.id   AF-A0A925WNL1-F1
#
_cell.length_a   1.000
_cell.length_b   1.000
_cell.length_c   1.000
_cell.angle_alpha   90.00
_cell.angle_beta   90.00
_cell.angle_gamma   90.00
#
_symmetry.space_group_name_H-M   'P 1'
#
loop_
_entity.id
_entity.type
_entity.pdbx_description
1 polymer ?
#
loop_
_entity_poly.entity_id
_entity_poly.type
_entity_poly.pdbx_seq_one_letter_code
_entity_poly.pdbx_strand_id
1 'polypeptide(L)'
;MRQPMLPTIARLSAAMLVMLFALRLIASTVQAAPPLVNTNADNTLDDAECTLREALLTVNGVPANDDCAAGTNITFTAGVTLISVQTTPLPNLTANGITIDGDTGAGFVQIDGAAVTDTAAENENGLVVQSANNTLRNLVITQFPDNGLVLTGAGAVGNTLVGLYLGTDTTGVPLGNTRSGLLISDGANGNIIGNLPITDFAQRLTLSGNGQHGIELRGIGGANDTRNNNIVGATIGLIPNTLVALPNGGSGIFINNGANNNTIGAAGLGLLERNVISGNTANGVTLNGALTIANQLLDNRIGVDIDNAVLFPNANGVQITNGASNNTVGTGNIIRGNTANGVMLTAGADSNTVNNSIIADNGAQGIMLSGGATNNIVTSNAIETNANSGIELNGAGTSGNNIIQNAVQTNGVHGMVITAAATTNSLTLNSIQFNVINGIVISGDGTNNNQVFTNTISQNTEDGIVVLNNAIDNTLSQNSISNNGQLGIDLNNDGITPNDPNDPDNGPNDLQNFPASLLAIDAGTGTVAGILVGGILDSDVNQPFSVEAFSSANPDGEGQVYQATTMTNNDVQFTIALPNVGLQNITTTATSSVGSTSEFSAVIDPLTLQADFTAVPLLGIAPLTVDFTDETIIINPNGFPITYNWDFGDGTPDSAVLNPTHIFTAPGIYTVTLTVCVSSGGVTLCDVATLVITVEPPSPTPVIITNTPTSTGTASTATITPTFTRTASLTRTPTLTLTPSLTLTPTLTRTATFTRTATQTLTPSLTASRTATLTLTPSLTASRTATLTLTPTLTRTATTPPTSTPIPSQTFTPLPTLTATPRPPTNTPQPPSLTPIPEVTVVKDEVDEDTIVIIVDNDGDPLTGVVIEEVLRPGVIYVSSQPGSPLCQEADGIVTCSVGTLPTGETFQVDITVDSDGVDIVSGQTSVRSNQFNTSIDEAYIVKSLQPGFAAPGDSITYTIRVINPTSRVINDITVRDQMPPEVQINSVTANPGAVTQDGQNITYTLPSLPANGRATITIIGQLLPGNAAPQIANRACLTTATSPRPRCAVAGFVRASILPATGESPLPWILLGSGAVAAATGIMITLRRRTARLA
;
A
#
# COMPACT_ATOMS: atom_id res chain seq x y z
N MET A 1 21.70 37.67 34.50
CA MET A 1 20.56 38.50 34.08
C MET A 1 19.30 37.63 34.02
N ARG A 2 18.10 38.17 33.74
CA ARG A 2 16.82 37.46 33.99
C ARG A 2 16.40 36.50 32.86
N GLN A 3 15.49 35.60 33.23
CA GLN A 3 14.99 34.43 32.49
C GLN A 3 14.16 34.77 31.24
N PRO A 4 14.01 33.84 30.29
CA PRO A 4 12.79 33.70 29.48
C PRO A 4 11.68 32.98 30.27
N MET A 5 10.42 33.16 29.89
CA MET A 5 9.27 32.42 30.44
C MET A 5 8.26 32.08 29.34
N LEU A 6 7.53 30.97 29.53
CA LEU A 6 6.49 30.50 28.62
C LEU A 6 5.22 31.37 28.69
N PRO A 7 4.38 31.39 27.64
CA PRO A 7 3.09 32.06 27.64
C PRO A 7 1.99 31.22 28.30
N THR A 8 1.02 31.87 28.98
CA THR A 8 -0.28 31.24 29.30
C THR A 8 -1.41 32.27 29.39
N ILE A 9 -2.32 32.21 28.41
CA ILE A 9 -3.78 32.44 28.44
C ILE A 9 -4.37 33.23 29.62
N ALA A 10 -5.04 34.38 29.37
CA ALA A 10 -6.48 34.61 29.67
C ALA A 10 -6.96 36.09 29.70
N ARG A 11 -8.13 36.33 29.08
CA ARG A 11 -9.18 37.33 29.40
C ARG A 11 -8.86 38.84 29.45
N LEU A 12 -9.40 39.58 28.46
CA LEU A 12 -10.14 40.88 28.54
C LEU A 12 -10.40 41.34 27.08
N SER A 13 -11.54 41.92 26.66
CA SER A 13 -12.93 41.92 27.17
C SER A 13 -13.88 42.37 26.05
N ALA A 14 -15.17 42.03 26.13
CA ALA A 14 -16.17 42.29 25.06
C ALA A 14 -16.66 43.75 24.99
N ALA A 15 -15.74 44.70 24.77
CA ALA A 15 -16.02 46.15 24.83
C ALA A 15 -15.62 46.93 23.56
N MET A 16 -15.16 46.27 22.49
CA MET A 16 -14.65 46.91 21.26
C MET A 16 -15.46 46.59 19.99
N LEU A 17 -16.73 46.19 20.12
CA LEU A 17 -17.60 45.82 18.98
C LEU A 17 -18.86 46.71 18.85
N VAL A 18 -19.06 47.69 19.73
CA VAL A 18 -20.30 48.49 19.81
C VAL A 18 -20.13 49.94 19.31
N MET A 19 -18.90 50.38 19.04
CA MET A 19 -18.59 51.80 18.75
C MET A 19 -18.27 52.12 17.28
N LEU A 20 -18.66 51.26 16.33
CA LEU A 20 -18.47 51.49 14.88
C LEU A 20 -19.76 51.55 14.05
N PHE A 21 -20.94 51.41 14.68
CA PHE A 21 -22.23 51.27 13.99
C PHE A 21 -23.14 52.52 14.02
N ALA A 22 -22.63 53.68 14.46
CA ALA A 22 -23.47 54.82 14.84
C ALA A 22 -23.03 56.19 14.27
N LEU A 23 -22.52 56.26 13.02
CA LEU A 23 -22.41 57.55 12.29
C LEU A 23 -22.34 57.42 10.75
N ARG A 24 -23.45 57.12 10.06
CA ARG A 24 -23.53 57.25 8.58
C ARG A 24 -24.91 57.51 7.96
N LEU A 25 -25.71 58.37 8.61
CA LEU A 25 -26.65 59.27 7.91
C LEU A 25 -26.06 60.69 8.05
N ILE A 26 -26.02 61.57 7.04
CA ILE A 26 -26.66 61.57 5.73
C ILE A 26 -25.60 61.85 4.66
N ALA A 27 -25.51 60.99 3.62
CA ALA A 27 -24.83 61.30 2.37
C ALA A 27 -25.44 60.46 1.24
N SER A 28 -26.52 60.96 0.63
CA SER A 28 -27.11 60.34 -0.57
C SER A 28 -26.29 60.70 -1.81
N THR A 29 -25.06 60.20 -1.88
CA THR A 29 -24.35 60.10 -3.15
C THR A 29 -25.16 59.17 -4.04
N VAL A 30 -25.61 59.66 -5.19
CA VAL A 30 -26.19 58.80 -6.22
C VAL A 30 -25.11 57.80 -6.62
N GLN A 31 -25.29 56.53 -6.26
CA GLN A 31 -24.50 55.46 -6.83
C GLN A 31 -24.91 55.38 -8.30
N ALA A 32 -24.01 55.86 -9.16
CA ALA A 32 -24.24 55.85 -10.59
C ALA A 32 -24.45 54.41 -11.08
N ALA A 33 -25.30 54.25 -12.09
CA ALA A 33 -25.65 52.93 -12.60
C ALA A 33 -24.38 52.23 -13.13
N PRO A 34 -24.23 50.91 -12.91
CA PRO A 34 -23.11 50.17 -13.47
C PRO A 34 -23.12 50.27 -15.00
N PRO A 35 -21.93 50.33 -15.67
CA PRO A 35 -21.81 50.11 -17.09
C PRO A 35 -22.62 48.86 -17.52
N LEU A 36 -23.63 49.10 -18.35
CA LEU A 36 -24.55 48.09 -18.86
C LEU A 36 -24.29 47.91 -20.35
N VAL A 37 -23.52 46.89 -20.71
CA VAL A 37 -23.24 46.55 -22.11
C VAL A 37 -24.51 46.01 -22.74
N ASN A 38 -24.96 46.63 -23.83
CA ASN A 38 -26.24 46.31 -24.48
C ASN A 38 -26.13 45.98 -25.98
N THR A 39 -24.94 46.08 -26.59
CA THR A 39 -24.75 45.88 -28.04
C THR A 39 -23.50 45.08 -28.39
N ASN A 40 -23.35 44.74 -29.68
CA ASN A 40 -22.25 43.96 -30.25
C ASN A 40 -21.51 44.67 -31.42
N ALA A 41 -21.80 45.95 -31.63
CA ALA A 41 -21.22 46.84 -32.64
C ALA A 41 -20.74 48.15 -31.94
N ASP A 42 -19.86 48.98 -32.49
CA ASP A 42 -18.72 48.61 -33.36
C ASP A 42 -17.36 49.19 -32.89
N ASN A 43 -16.58 49.83 -33.77
CA ASN A 43 -15.29 50.46 -33.47
C ASN A 43 -15.37 52.00 -33.62
N THR A 44 -16.58 52.57 -33.63
CA THR A 44 -16.87 54.01 -33.71
C THR A 44 -17.63 54.50 -32.48
N LEU A 45 -17.39 55.75 -32.07
CA LEU A 45 -17.92 56.36 -30.84
C LEU A 45 -19.22 57.16 -31.12
N ASP A 46 -20.17 56.59 -31.88
CA ASP A 46 -21.30 57.34 -32.47
C ASP A 46 -22.64 56.55 -32.49
N ASP A 47 -22.75 55.46 -31.72
CA ASP A 47 -24.01 54.76 -31.43
C ASP A 47 -24.49 54.99 -29.99
N ALA A 48 -25.82 54.94 -29.81
CA ALA A 48 -26.51 55.24 -28.55
C ALA A 48 -26.57 54.02 -27.61
N GLU A 49 -25.49 53.22 -27.62
CA GLU A 49 -25.36 51.94 -26.96
C GLU A 49 -23.95 51.85 -26.32
N CYS A 50 -23.79 51.11 -25.24
CA CYS A 50 -22.54 51.02 -24.50
C CYS A 50 -21.83 49.70 -24.86
N THR A 51 -20.67 49.79 -25.51
CA THR A 51 -19.87 48.62 -25.85
C THR A 51 -19.01 48.10 -24.69
N LEU A 52 -18.53 46.86 -24.77
CA LEU A 52 -17.53 46.35 -23.82
C LEU A 52 -16.22 47.17 -23.87
N ARG A 53 -15.84 47.69 -25.05
CA ARG A 53 -14.68 48.57 -25.22
C ARG A 53 -14.84 49.85 -24.39
N GLU A 54 -16.00 50.49 -24.49
CA GLU A 54 -16.28 51.75 -23.82
C GLU A 54 -16.56 51.57 -22.32
N ALA A 55 -17.20 50.47 -21.92
CA ALA A 55 -17.30 50.09 -20.51
C ALA A 55 -15.91 49.96 -19.87
N LEU A 56 -14.94 49.32 -20.55
CA LEU A 56 -13.54 49.22 -20.10
C LEU A 56 -12.83 50.58 -20.04
N LEU A 57 -13.03 51.48 -21.01
CA LEU A 57 -12.50 52.85 -20.96
C LEU A 57 -13.10 53.65 -19.79
N THR A 58 -14.42 53.59 -19.62
CA THR A 58 -15.18 54.30 -18.58
C THR A 58 -14.77 53.88 -17.19
N VAL A 59 -14.63 52.58 -16.88
CA VAL A 59 -14.15 52.15 -15.55
C VAL A 59 -12.70 52.57 -15.31
N ASN A 60 -11.86 52.61 -16.36
CA ASN A 60 -10.49 53.12 -16.30
C ASN A 60 -10.40 54.65 -16.12
N GLY A 61 -11.52 55.38 -16.14
CA GLY A 61 -11.55 56.84 -16.06
C GLY A 61 -11.12 57.55 -17.35
N VAL A 62 -11.07 56.84 -18.47
CA VAL A 62 -10.92 57.43 -19.82
C VAL A 62 -12.33 57.73 -20.34
N PRO A 63 -12.65 58.98 -20.71
CA PRO A 63 -13.96 59.29 -21.28
C PRO A 63 -14.24 58.50 -22.57
N ALA A 64 -15.31 57.73 -22.56
CA ALA A 64 -15.94 57.14 -23.73
C ALA A 64 -17.00 58.11 -24.32
N ASN A 65 -17.95 57.58 -25.10
CA ASN A 65 -19.22 58.26 -25.39
C ASN A 65 -20.00 58.59 -24.09
N ASP A 66 -20.93 59.54 -24.17
CA ASP A 66 -21.74 60.00 -23.01
C ASP A 66 -22.72 58.92 -22.49
N ASP A 67 -22.90 57.82 -23.24
CA ASP A 67 -23.93 56.79 -23.00
C ASP A 67 -23.49 55.61 -22.10
N CYS A 68 -22.19 55.37 -21.94
CA CYS A 68 -21.70 54.40 -20.94
C CYS A 68 -21.73 54.99 -19.51
N ALA A 69 -22.68 54.54 -18.69
CA ALA A 69 -22.80 54.97 -17.30
C ALA A 69 -21.54 54.65 -16.46
N ALA A 70 -21.09 55.61 -15.65
CA ALA A 70 -19.91 55.44 -14.79
C ALA A 70 -20.22 54.57 -13.55
N GLY A 71 -19.37 53.58 -13.27
CA GLY A 71 -19.56 52.67 -12.13
C GLY A 71 -18.36 51.75 -11.89
N THR A 72 -18.51 50.80 -10.96
CA THR A 72 -17.46 49.82 -10.59
C THR A 72 -17.70 48.41 -11.14
N ASN A 73 -18.84 48.18 -11.80
CA ASN A 73 -19.24 46.84 -12.26
C ASN A 73 -19.62 46.93 -13.73
N ILE A 74 -19.01 46.11 -14.58
CA ILE A 74 -19.44 45.89 -15.96
C ILE A 74 -20.41 44.71 -15.96
N THR A 75 -21.61 44.95 -16.48
CA THR A 75 -22.72 43.98 -16.55
C THR A 75 -23.31 43.99 -17.96
N PHE A 76 -24.00 42.93 -18.37
CA PHE A 76 -24.56 42.80 -19.72
C PHE A 76 -26.08 42.73 -19.70
N THR A 77 -26.71 43.23 -20.76
CA THR A 77 -28.17 43.27 -20.88
C THR A 77 -28.73 41.87 -21.13
N ALA A 78 -29.89 41.57 -20.53
CA ALA A 78 -30.56 40.28 -20.71
C ALA A 78 -30.82 39.98 -22.20
N GLY A 79 -30.21 38.91 -22.72
CA GLY A 79 -30.26 38.52 -24.13
C GLY A 79 -28.98 38.81 -24.92
N VAL A 80 -28.03 39.58 -24.39
CA VAL A 80 -26.65 39.62 -24.93
C VAL A 80 -26.00 38.27 -24.64
N THR A 81 -25.55 37.55 -25.66
CA THR A 81 -24.85 36.26 -25.51
C THR A 81 -23.49 36.23 -26.20
N LEU A 82 -23.22 37.17 -27.11
CA LEU A 82 -22.00 37.22 -27.92
C LEU A 82 -21.54 38.67 -28.15
N ILE A 83 -20.26 38.91 -27.89
CA ILE A 83 -19.50 40.13 -28.15
C ILE A 83 -18.37 39.75 -29.12
N SER A 84 -18.56 40.01 -30.41
CA SER A 84 -17.52 39.76 -31.43
C SER A 84 -16.53 40.92 -31.47
N VAL A 85 -15.31 40.70 -30.98
CA VAL A 85 -14.25 41.70 -30.98
C VAL A 85 -13.74 41.88 -32.42
N GLN A 86 -13.82 43.13 -32.88
CA GLN A 86 -13.42 43.52 -34.23
C GLN A 86 -11.89 43.61 -34.36
N THR A 87 -11.38 44.17 -35.47
CA THR A 87 -9.97 44.10 -35.89
C THR A 87 -8.92 44.64 -34.91
N THR A 88 -9.30 45.30 -33.80
CA THR A 88 -8.39 45.88 -32.81
C THR A 88 -8.66 45.33 -31.39
N PRO A 89 -7.62 44.98 -30.61
CA PRO A 89 -7.75 44.43 -29.26
C PRO A 89 -8.59 45.28 -28.29
N LEU A 90 -9.09 44.67 -27.22
CA LEU A 90 -9.82 45.37 -26.15
C LEU A 90 -8.87 46.21 -25.27
N PRO A 91 -9.36 47.28 -24.61
CA PRO A 91 -8.54 48.08 -23.69
C PRO A 91 -8.21 47.29 -22.42
N ASN A 92 -6.95 47.35 -21.98
CA ASN A 92 -6.52 46.73 -20.71
C ASN A 92 -7.29 47.32 -19.52
N LEU A 93 -7.74 46.46 -18.59
CA LEU A 93 -8.32 46.87 -17.32
C LEU A 93 -7.20 47.38 -16.38
N THR A 94 -7.30 48.65 -16.00
CA THR A 94 -6.31 49.37 -15.15
C THR A 94 -6.94 50.00 -13.90
N ALA A 95 -8.27 50.11 -13.82
CA ALA A 95 -8.98 50.42 -12.59
C ALA A 95 -9.01 49.22 -11.62
N ASN A 96 -9.03 49.50 -10.30
CA ASN A 96 -9.05 48.48 -9.25
C ASN A 96 -10.49 48.18 -8.78
N GLY A 97 -10.72 46.96 -8.29
CA GLY A 97 -11.98 46.58 -7.65
C GLY A 97 -13.16 46.40 -8.60
N ILE A 98 -12.89 46.25 -9.91
CA ILE A 98 -13.92 46.15 -10.94
C ILE A 98 -14.49 44.73 -10.99
N THR A 99 -15.81 44.60 -11.00
CA THR A 99 -16.47 43.32 -11.29
C THR A 99 -16.89 43.29 -12.76
N ILE A 100 -16.49 42.28 -13.52
CA ILE A 100 -17.05 41.98 -14.85
C ILE A 100 -17.86 40.69 -14.71
N ASP A 101 -19.17 40.78 -14.93
CA ASP A 101 -20.11 39.68 -14.70
C ASP A 101 -20.91 39.40 -15.97
N GLY A 102 -20.63 38.25 -16.60
CA GLY A 102 -21.31 37.79 -17.80
C GLY A 102 -22.63 37.05 -17.58
N ASP A 103 -23.16 36.99 -16.35
CA ASP A 103 -24.52 36.47 -16.13
C ASP A 103 -25.57 37.47 -16.60
N THR A 104 -26.37 37.03 -17.58
CA THR A 104 -27.48 37.80 -18.18
C THR A 104 -28.85 37.24 -17.80
N GLY A 105 -28.91 36.20 -16.97
CA GLY A 105 -30.09 35.37 -16.72
C GLY A 105 -30.49 34.47 -17.89
N ALA A 106 -29.84 34.60 -19.06
CA ALA A 106 -30.04 33.75 -20.25
C ALA A 106 -28.86 32.80 -20.52
N GLY A 107 -27.73 33.01 -19.84
CA GLY A 107 -26.48 32.29 -20.04
C GLY A 107 -25.28 33.20 -19.80
N PHE A 108 -24.08 32.65 -20.02
CA PHE A 108 -22.81 33.36 -19.97
C PHE A 108 -22.59 34.17 -21.26
N VAL A 109 -21.98 35.35 -21.15
CA VAL A 109 -21.58 36.14 -22.33
C VAL A 109 -20.28 35.61 -22.93
N GLN A 110 -20.31 35.33 -24.23
CA GLN A 110 -19.12 35.01 -25.01
C GLN A 110 -18.43 36.27 -25.54
N ILE A 111 -17.12 36.36 -25.32
CA ILE A 111 -16.21 37.33 -25.93
C ILE A 111 -15.40 36.56 -26.99
N ASP A 112 -15.63 36.90 -28.25
CA ASP A 112 -15.11 36.17 -29.41
C ASP A 112 -14.04 36.99 -30.15
N GLY A 113 -12.82 36.45 -30.23
CA GLY A 113 -11.65 37.09 -30.82
C GLY A 113 -11.44 36.82 -32.31
N ALA A 114 -12.30 36.03 -32.96
CA ALA A 114 -12.05 35.50 -34.31
C ALA A 114 -11.87 36.55 -35.44
N ALA A 115 -12.20 37.82 -35.19
CA ALA A 115 -12.02 38.93 -36.13
C ALA A 115 -10.90 39.92 -35.74
N VAL A 116 -10.12 39.64 -34.69
CA VAL A 116 -8.90 40.38 -34.35
C VAL A 116 -7.79 40.02 -35.35
N THR A 117 -7.17 41.03 -35.98
CA THR A 117 -6.15 40.82 -37.02
C THR A 117 -5.05 41.91 -36.98
N ASP A 118 -4.76 42.48 -35.81
CA ASP A 118 -3.81 43.58 -35.68
C ASP A 118 -2.36 43.07 -35.55
N THR A 119 -1.83 42.61 -36.68
CA THR A 119 -0.45 42.09 -36.81
C THR A 119 0.65 43.12 -36.52
N ALA A 120 0.30 44.32 -36.05
CA ALA A 120 1.24 45.37 -35.63
C ALA A 120 1.25 45.62 -34.10
N ALA A 121 0.41 44.94 -33.32
CA ALA A 121 0.30 45.12 -31.87
C ALA A 121 0.72 43.86 -31.08
N GLU A 122 1.59 44.02 -30.08
CA GLU A 122 2.01 42.93 -29.15
C GLU A 122 0.91 42.55 -28.13
N ASN A 123 -0.37 42.65 -28.50
CA ASN A 123 -1.49 42.49 -27.57
C ASN A 123 -2.77 41.91 -28.22
N GLU A 124 -2.66 40.91 -29.09
CA GLU A 124 -3.82 40.17 -29.66
C GLU A 124 -4.52 39.23 -28.64
N ASN A 125 -4.49 39.62 -27.36
CA ASN A 125 -5.13 38.93 -26.25
C ASN A 125 -6.60 39.36 -26.10
N GLY A 126 -7.43 38.52 -25.45
CA GLY A 126 -8.85 38.82 -25.21
C GLY A 126 -9.09 39.88 -24.14
N LEU A 127 -8.99 39.51 -22.88
CA LEU A 127 -9.02 40.45 -21.76
C LEU A 127 -7.65 40.52 -21.07
N VAL A 128 -7.22 41.72 -20.71
CA VAL A 128 -5.94 41.98 -20.03
C VAL A 128 -6.19 42.79 -18.77
N VAL A 129 -5.75 42.29 -17.62
CA VAL A 129 -5.90 42.94 -16.31
C VAL A 129 -4.52 43.29 -15.75
N GLN A 130 -4.34 44.57 -15.40
CA GLN A 130 -3.09 45.12 -14.88
C GLN A 130 -3.26 45.76 -13.49
N SER A 131 -4.42 45.54 -12.87
CA SER A 131 -4.90 46.20 -11.66
C SER A 131 -5.41 45.18 -10.63
N ALA A 132 -5.74 45.66 -9.43
CA ALA A 132 -5.94 44.82 -8.25
C ALA A 132 -7.40 44.65 -7.81
N ASN A 133 -7.68 43.51 -7.18
CA ASN A 133 -8.96 43.15 -6.56
C ASN A 133 -10.17 43.09 -7.51
N ASN A 134 -9.94 42.91 -8.82
CA ASN A 134 -11.03 42.75 -9.79
C ASN A 134 -11.62 41.34 -9.70
N THR A 135 -12.90 41.19 -10.07
CA THR A 135 -13.58 39.90 -10.15
C THR A 135 -14.11 39.70 -11.56
N LEU A 136 -13.66 38.66 -12.26
CA LEU A 136 -14.19 38.28 -13.58
C LEU A 136 -14.99 36.99 -13.40
N ARG A 137 -16.27 36.98 -13.80
CA ARG A 137 -17.11 35.78 -13.69
C ARG A 137 -18.12 35.61 -14.81
N ASN A 138 -18.55 34.37 -15.03
CA ASN A 138 -19.63 33.98 -15.94
C ASN A 138 -19.37 34.38 -17.41
N LEU A 139 -18.11 34.34 -17.87
CA LEU A 139 -17.70 34.69 -19.24
C LEU A 139 -17.16 33.47 -19.99
N VAL A 140 -17.41 33.45 -21.30
CA VAL A 140 -16.73 32.57 -22.27
C VAL A 140 -15.73 33.45 -23.04
N ILE A 141 -14.46 33.05 -23.21
CA ILE A 141 -13.44 33.82 -23.95
C ILE A 141 -12.68 32.90 -24.91
N THR A 142 -12.79 33.17 -26.20
CA THR A 142 -12.55 32.20 -27.27
C THR A 142 -11.97 32.83 -28.54
N GLN A 143 -11.26 32.04 -29.33
CA GLN A 143 -10.75 32.37 -30.68
C GLN A 143 -9.81 33.58 -30.76
N PHE A 144 -9.13 33.99 -29.69
CA PHE A 144 -8.15 35.08 -29.75
C PHE A 144 -6.82 34.65 -30.41
N PRO A 145 -6.16 35.55 -31.20
CA PRO A 145 -4.88 35.25 -31.85
C PRO A 145 -3.67 35.10 -30.93
N ASP A 146 -3.76 35.46 -29.64
CA ASP A 146 -2.80 35.10 -28.59
C ASP A 146 -3.50 34.38 -27.40
N ASN A 147 -3.56 34.99 -26.21
CA ASN A 147 -4.18 34.38 -25.01
C ASN A 147 -5.63 34.85 -24.82
N GLY A 148 -6.48 33.99 -24.22
CA GLY A 148 -7.86 34.36 -23.90
C GLY A 148 -7.93 35.44 -22.80
N LEU A 149 -7.32 35.18 -21.65
CA LEU A 149 -7.27 36.09 -20.51
C LEU A 149 -5.82 36.26 -20.02
N VAL A 150 -5.44 37.49 -19.65
CA VAL A 150 -4.10 37.81 -19.13
C VAL A 150 -4.21 38.59 -17.82
N LEU A 151 -3.50 38.13 -16.78
CA LEU A 151 -3.20 38.89 -15.57
C LEU A 151 -1.71 39.27 -15.61
N THR A 152 -1.36 40.53 -15.86
CA THR A 152 0.04 40.94 -16.11
C THR A 152 0.45 42.17 -15.30
N GLY A 153 1.69 42.13 -14.78
CA GLY A 153 2.33 43.23 -14.07
C GLY A 153 2.12 43.18 -12.57
N ALA A 154 3.02 43.81 -11.80
CA ALA A 154 2.94 43.89 -10.34
C ALA A 154 1.70 44.65 -9.77
N GLY A 155 0.87 45.22 -10.64
CA GLY A 155 -0.45 45.77 -10.28
C GLY A 155 -1.58 44.73 -10.30
N ALA A 156 -1.42 43.61 -11.02
CA ALA A 156 -2.39 42.52 -11.09
C ALA A 156 -2.35 41.66 -9.82
N VAL A 157 -3.02 42.16 -8.76
CA VAL A 157 -2.95 41.60 -7.40
C VAL A 157 -4.33 41.30 -6.82
N GLY A 158 -4.52 40.10 -6.26
CA GLY A 158 -5.76 39.75 -5.56
C GLY A 158 -7.01 39.66 -6.45
N ASN A 159 -6.83 39.52 -7.77
CA ASN A 159 -7.95 39.33 -8.69
C ASN A 159 -8.56 37.93 -8.52
N THR A 160 -9.87 37.80 -8.71
CA THR A 160 -10.61 36.55 -8.56
C THR A 160 -11.30 36.16 -9.86
N LEU A 161 -11.15 34.91 -10.31
CA LEU A 161 -11.75 34.36 -11.52
C LEU A 161 -12.73 33.23 -11.17
N VAL A 162 -13.99 33.28 -11.63
CA VAL A 162 -15.03 32.28 -11.25
C VAL A 162 -15.90 31.92 -12.45
N GLY A 163 -16.22 30.64 -12.68
CA GLY A 163 -17.14 30.24 -13.75
C GLY A 163 -16.76 30.80 -15.13
N LEU A 164 -15.48 30.68 -15.51
CA LEU A 164 -14.98 31.13 -16.81
C LEU A 164 -14.70 29.94 -17.71
N TYR A 165 -14.99 30.10 -19.00
CA TYR A 165 -14.72 29.12 -20.05
C TYR A 165 -13.73 29.72 -21.05
N LEU A 166 -12.53 29.16 -21.14
CA LEU A 166 -11.40 29.73 -21.89
C LEU A 166 -10.94 28.71 -22.95
N GLY A 167 -11.22 29.00 -24.22
CA GLY A 167 -10.94 28.12 -25.38
C GLY A 167 -12.05 27.15 -25.78
N THR A 168 -13.17 27.14 -25.06
CA THR A 168 -14.38 26.35 -25.35
C THR A 168 -15.61 27.13 -24.91
N ASP A 169 -16.78 26.83 -25.49
CA ASP A 169 -18.06 27.30 -24.95
C ASP A 169 -18.62 26.38 -23.85
N THR A 170 -19.79 26.74 -23.29
CA THR A 170 -20.51 25.98 -22.26
C THR A 170 -21.11 24.66 -22.74
N THR A 171 -21.05 24.37 -24.05
CA THR A 171 -21.51 23.11 -24.66
C THR A 171 -20.36 22.18 -25.03
N GLY A 172 -19.11 22.66 -24.96
CA GLY A 172 -17.90 21.89 -25.28
C GLY A 172 -17.39 22.06 -26.71
N VAL A 173 -17.82 23.09 -27.45
CA VAL A 173 -17.32 23.33 -28.81
C VAL A 173 -15.86 23.83 -28.74
N PRO A 174 -14.93 23.24 -29.52
CA PRO A 174 -13.54 23.68 -29.59
C PRO A 174 -13.44 25.06 -30.25
N LEU A 175 -13.30 26.11 -29.44
CA LEU A 175 -13.20 27.52 -29.85
C LEU A 175 -11.91 28.14 -29.30
N GLY A 176 -10.80 27.40 -29.48
CA GLY A 176 -9.52 27.64 -28.85
C GLY A 176 -8.94 29.03 -29.11
N ASN A 177 -8.36 29.64 -28.08
CA ASN A 177 -7.38 30.71 -28.27
C ASN A 177 -6.08 30.08 -28.80
N THR A 178 -5.31 30.77 -29.63
CA THR A 178 -4.15 30.14 -30.31
C THR A 178 -3.02 29.76 -29.34
N ARG A 179 -2.90 30.50 -28.23
CA ARG A 179 -1.89 30.27 -27.19
C ARG A 179 -2.54 29.77 -25.91
N SER A 180 -2.41 30.47 -24.79
CA SER A 180 -2.90 29.97 -23.50
C SER A 180 -4.31 30.46 -23.18
N GLY A 181 -5.13 29.62 -22.54
CA GLY A 181 -6.47 30.04 -22.08
C GLY A 181 -6.38 31.18 -21.07
N LEU A 182 -5.48 31.02 -20.09
CA LEU A 182 -5.09 32.03 -19.10
C LEU A 182 -3.57 32.20 -19.06
N LEU A 183 -3.08 33.43 -19.11
CA LEU A 183 -1.70 33.81 -18.81
C LEU A 183 -1.66 34.63 -17.51
N ILE A 184 -0.73 34.31 -16.61
CA ILE A 184 -0.42 35.08 -15.41
C ILE A 184 1.07 35.43 -15.47
N SER A 185 1.44 36.71 -15.51
CA SER A 185 2.82 37.09 -15.81
C SER A 185 3.31 38.41 -15.21
N ASP A 186 4.61 38.65 -15.37
CA ASP A 186 5.27 39.95 -15.16
C ASP A 186 5.13 40.53 -13.74
N GLY A 187 4.99 39.65 -12.76
CA GLY A 187 4.84 39.99 -11.34
C GLY A 187 3.41 40.01 -10.81
N ALA A 188 2.43 39.56 -11.60
CA ALA A 188 1.07 39.31 -11.12
C ALA A 188 1.09 38.32 -9.93
N ASN A 189 0.50 38.70 -8.80
CA ASN A 189 0.68 37.97 -7.54
C ASN A 189 -0.57 37.92 -6.64
N GLY A 190 -0.71 36.85 -5.87
CA GLY A 190 -1.82 36.70 -4.92
C GLY A 190 -3.21 36.58 -5.56
N ASN A 191 -3.30 36.27 -6.85
CA ASN A 191 -4.58 36.12 -7.55
C ASN A 191 -5.22 34.75 -7.26
N ILE A 192 -6.55 34.70 -7.22
CA ILE A 192 -7.35 33.50 -6.95
C ILE A 192 -8.01 33.06 -8.26
N ILE A 193 -7.57 31.91 -8.76
CA ILE A 193 -7.97 31.34 -10.04
C ILE A 193 -8.96 30.21 -9.72
N GLY A 194 -10.22 30.60 -9.58
CA GLY A 194 -11.30 29.84 -8.94
C GLY A 194 -11.90 30.63 -7.77
N ASN A 195 -12.79 29.99 -7.02
CA ASN A 195 -13.31 30.47 -5.73
C ASN A 195 -13.28 29.34 -4.70
N LEU A 196 -13.38 29.68 -3.42
CA LEU A 196 -13.70 28.73 -2.34
C LEU A 196 -14.74 29.38 -1.40
N PRO A 197 -15.72 28.61 -0.88
CA PRO A 197 -16.02 27.23 -1.25
C PRO A 197 -16.66 27.15 -2.64
N ILE A 198 -16.47 26.03 -3.35
CA ILE A 198 -17.24 25.75 -4.58
C ILE A 198 -18.48 24.96 -4.20
N THR A 199 -19.63 25.40 -4.74
CA THR A 199 -20.96 24.86 -4.39
C THR A 199 -21.76 24.39 -5.59
N ASP A 200 -21.28 24.65 -6.81
CA ASP A 200 -21.89 24.28 -8.09
C ASP A 200 -20.77 24.06 -9.12
N PHE A 201 -20.92 23.09 -10.04
CA PHE A 201 -20.00 22.93 -11.16
C PHE A 201 -19.98 24.17 -12.08
N ALA A 202 -21.05 24.98 -12.14
CA ALA A 202 -21.08 26.22 -12.90
C ALA A 202 -20.08 27.28 -12.39
N GLN A 203 -19.62 27.17 -11.14
CA GLN A 203 -18.61 28.06 -10.54
C GLN A 203 -17.18 27.64 -10.91
N ARG A 204 -16.97 26.40 -11.37
CA ARG A 204 -15.65 25.88 -11.77
C ARG A 204 -15.12 26.59 -13.01
N LEU A 205 -13.80 26.71 -13.10
CA LEU A 205 -13.14 27.20 -14.32
C LEU A 205 -13.02 26.05 -15.34
N THR A 206 -13.09 26.39 -16.62
CA THR A 206 -12.86 25.48 -17.75
C THR A 206 -11.81 26.08 -18.68
N LEU A 207 -10.69 25.40 -18.88
CA LEU A 207 -9.60 25.84 -19.75
C LEU A 207 -9.17 24.69 -20.68
N SER A 208 -9.82 24.60 -21.83
CA SER A 208 -9.74 23.43 -22.72
C SER A 208 -9.77 23.89 -24.18
N GLY A 209 -9.10 23.14 -25.06
CA GLY A 209 -9.09 23.43 -26.51
C GLY A 209 -8.15 24.54 -26.97
N ASN A 210 -7.35 25.14 -26.08
CA ASN A 210 -6.40 26.22 -26.44
C ASN A 210 -5.16 25.66 -27.13
N GLY A 211 -4.56 26.41 -28.06
CA GLY A 211 -3.45 25.92 -28.91
C GLY A 211 -2.11 25.73 -28.19
N GLN A 212 -1.92 26.35 -27.02
CA GLN A 212 -0.82 26.06 -26.09
C GLN A 212 -1.35 25.52 -24.77
N HIS A 213 -1.43 26.33 -23.71
CA HIS A 213 -1.72 25.85 -22.36
C HIS A 213 -3.16 26.13 -21.90
N GLY A 214 -3.63 25.37 -20.90
CA GLY A 214 -4.79 25.82 -20.12
C GLY A 214 -4.42 27.09 -19.35
N ILE A 215 -3.40 26.98 -18.48
CA ILE A 215 -2.83 28.10 -17.72
C ILE A 215 -1.30 28.18 -17.93
N GLU A 216 -0.78 29.36 -18.26
CA GLU A 216 0.64 29.71 -18.22
C GLU A 216 0.92 30.65 -17.04
N LEU A 217 1.90 30.33 -16.18
CA LEU A 217 2.41 31.22 -15.13
C LEU A 217 3.88 31.56 -15.44
N ARG A 218 4.11 32.77 -15.94
CA ARG A 218 5.42 33.20 -16.43
C ARG A 218 6.09 34.21 -15.50
N GLY A 219 7.24 33.84 -14.98
CA GLY A 219 8.06 34.69 -14.11
C GLY A 219 8.92 35.71 -14.84
N ILE A 220 9.66 36.49 -14.03
CA ILE A 220 10.66 37.48 -14.46
C ILE A 220 12.04 37.27 -13.83
N GLY A 221 12.22 36.27 -12.96
CA GLY A 221 13.50 35.91 -12.34
C GLY A 221 13.98 36.91 -11.28
N GLY A 222 13.10 37.42 -10.41
CA GLY A 222 13.45 38.49 -9.46
C GLY A 222 12.48 38.71 -8.30
N ALA A 223 12.75 39.72 -7.47
CA ALA A 223 12.00 39.95 -6.21
C ALA A 223 10.50 40.30 -6.40
N ASN A 224 10.11 40.72 -7.61
CA ASN A 224 8.73 41.01 -8.00
C ASN A 224 8.17 39.91 -8.90
N ASP A 225 8.51 38.64 -8.65
CA ASP A 225 8.10 37.53 -9.51
C ASP A 225 6.60 37.21 -9.49
N THR A 226 6.16 36.45 -10.48
CA THR A 226 4.80 35.92 -10.60
C THR A 226 4.59 34.84 -9.54
N ARG A 227 3.91 35.19 -8.44
CA ARG A 227 3.95 34.41 -7.18
C ARG A 227 2.71 34.47 -6.32
N ASN A 228 2.57 33.51 -5.40
CA ASN A 228 1.45 33.40 -4.46
C ASN A 228 0.07 33.30 -5.14
N ASN A 229 0.00 33.00 -6.44
CA ASN A 229 -1.27 32.79 -7.14
C ASN A 229 -1.79 31.38 -6.80
N ASN A 230 -3.09 31.25 -6.56
CA ASN A 230 -3.74 30.01 -6.14
C ASN A 230 -4.75 29.53 -7.19
N ILE A 231 -4.67 28.27 -7.62
CA ILE A 231 -5.52 27.67 -8.66
C ILE A 231 -6.36 26.54 -8.07
N VAL A 232 -7.68 26.70 -8.06
CA VAL A 232 -8.64 25.77 -7.43
C VAL A 232 -9.89 25.60 -8.30
N GLY A 233 -10.52 24.43 -8.26
CA GLY A 233 -11.74 24.15 -9.01
C GLY A 233 -11.61 24.17 -10.53
N ALA A 234 -10.40 24.16 -11.09
CA ALA A 234 -10.20 24.24 -12.53
C ALA A 234 -10.39 22.88 -13.23
N THR A 235 -10.92 22.92 -14.46
CA THR A 235 -11.13 21.76 -15.33
C THR A 235 -10.36 22.03 -16.63
N ILE A 236 -9.31 21.27 -16.88
CA ILE A 236 -8.27 21.63 -17.86
C ILE A 236 -7.96 20.46 -18.79
N GLY A 237 -8.31 20.61 -20.08
CA GLY A 237 -8.13 19.59 -21.12
C GLY A 237 -9.33 18.66 -21.32
N LEU A 238 -10.41 18.84 -20.56
CA LEU A 238 -11.68 18.09 -20.68
C LEU A 238 -12.85 19.00 -21.07
N ILE A 239 -13.90 18.42 -21.65
CA ILE A 239 -15.21 19.05 -21.77
C ILE A 239 -15.97 18.89 -20.44
N PRO A 240 -16.47 19.97 -19.81
CA PRO A 240 -17.25 19.87 -18.59
C PRO A 240 -18.46 18.96 -18.72
N ASN A 241 -18.73 18.19 -17.66
CA ASN A 241 -19.91 17.32 -17.52
C ASN A 241 -20.09 16.23 -18.62
N THR A 242 -19.09 16.02 -19.50
CA THR A 242 -19.05 14.89 -20.42
C THR A 242 -17.76 14.10 -20.23
N LEU A 243 -17.77 12.81 -20.58
CA LEU A 243 -16.59 11.95 -20.49
C LEU A 243 -15.73 12.04 -21.76
N VAL A 244 -15.34 13.27 -22.11
CA VAL A 244 -14.67 13.60 -23.38
C VAL A 244 -13.52 14.58 -23.13
N ALA A 245 -12.33 14.25 -23.65
CA ALA A 245 -11.20 15.17 -23.67
C ALA A 245 -11.39 16.25 -24.74
N LEU A 246 -11.02 17.49 -24.39
CA LEU A 246 -10.84 18.61 -25.32
C LEU A 246 -9.44 19.19 -25.06
N PRO A 247 -8.40 18.56 -25.65
CA PRO A 247 -7.01 18.83 -25.28
C PRO A 247 -6.62 20.29 -25.47
N ASN A 248 -5.85 20.85 -24.54
CA ASN A 248 -4.97 21.96 -24.87
C ASN A 248 -3.75 21.42 -25.63
N GLY A 249 -3.20 22.22 -26.57
CA GLY A 249 -2.15 21.82 -27.51
C GLY A 249 -0.74 21.66 -26.92
N GLY A 250 -0.56 22.01 -25.65
CA GLY A 250 0.61 21.73 -24.81
C GLY A 250 0.19 21.18 -23.44
N SER A 251 0.85 21.63 -22.37
CA SER A 251 0.52 21.19 -21.00
C SER A 251 -0.75 21.84 -20.48
N GLY A 252 -1.47 21.17 -19.57
CA GLY A 252 -2.64 21.75 -18.89
C GLY A 252 -2.28 22.99 -18.07
N ILE A 253 -1.29 22.88 -17.20
CA ILE A 253 -0.66 24.03 -16.51
C ILE A 253 0.84 24.06 -16.81
N PHE A 254 1.39 25.24 -17.10
CA PHE A 254 2.81 25.45 -17.38
C PHE A 254 3.35 26.62 -16.55
N ILE A 255 4.32 26.36 -15.67
CA ILE A 255 4.97 27.38 -14.82
C ILE A 255 6.42 27.53 -15.25
N ASN A 256 6.87 28.74 -15.56
CA ASN A 256 8.23 28.98 -16.05
C ASN A 256 8.85 30.32 -15.65
N ASN A 257 10.10 30.51 -16.09
CA ASN A 257 10.85 31.78 -16.08
C ASN A 257 11.02 32.44 -14.69
N GLY A 258 11.01 31.67 -13.60
CA GLY A 258 11.16 32.19 -12.25
C GLY A 258 9.88 32.27 -11.42
N ALA A 259 8.71 31.96 -12.00
CA ALA A 259 7.45 31.97 -11.27
C ALA A 259 7.52 31.01 -10.07
N ASN A 260 7.22 31.52 -8.87
CA ASN A 260 7.56 30.86 -7.61
C ASN A 260 6.45 31.00 -6.56
N ASN A 261 6.44 30.12 -5.55
CA ASN A 261 5.45 30.16 -4.46
C ASN A 261 3.97 30.14 -4.93
N ASN A 262 3.66 29.62 -6.13
CA ASN A 262 2.27 29.47 -6.59
C ASN A 262 1.71 28.12 -6.14
N THR A 263 0.40 28.05 -5.91
CA THR A 263 -0.28 26.85 -5.41
C THR A 263 -1.31 26.36 -6.45
N ILE A 264 -1.26 25.06 -6.76
CA ILE A 264 -2.22 24.36 -7.61
C ILE A 264 -2.98 23.38 -6.70
N GLY A 265 -4.20 23.76 -6.34
CA GLY A 265 -5.04 23.08 -5.36
C GLY A 265 -4.77 23.54 -3.92
N ALA A 266 -5.35 22.85 -2.94
CA ALA A 266 -5.12 23.07 -1.52
C ALA A 266 -5.40 21.76 -0.77
N ALA A 267 -4.87 21.60 0.45
CA ALA A 267 -5.09 20.39 1.23
C ALA A 267 -6.53 20.33 1.80
N GLY A 268 -7.17 19.17 1.71
CA GLY A 268 -8.46 18.88 2.36
C GLY A 268 -9.69 19.38 1.61
N LEU A 269 -9.58 19.58 0.30
CA LEU A 269 -10.66 20.11 -0.55
C LEU A 269 -11.79 19.09 -0.83
N GLY A 270 -13.04 19.57 -0.91
CA GLY A 270 -14.18 18.79 -1.40
C GLY A 270 -14.07 18.49 -2.91
N LEU A 271 -14.86 17.56 -3.46
CA LEU A 271 -14.68 17.14 -4.86
C LEU A 271 -14.83 18.31 -5.84
N LEU A 272 -15.80 19.21 -5.62
CA LEU A 272 -16.00 20.39 -6.48
C LEU A 272 -14.79 21.33 -6.57
N GLU A 273 -13.90 21.29 -5.58
CA GLU A 273 -12.84 22.28 -5.37
C GLU A 273 -11.48 21.80 -5.91
N ARG A 274 -11.34 20.50 -6.20
CA ARG A 274 -10.11 19.90 -6.75
C ARG A 274 -9.93 20.24 -8.22
N ASN A 275 -8.70 20.48 -8.67
CA ASN A 275 -8.42 20.68 -10.09
C ASN A 275 -8.41 19.34 -10.83
N VAL A 276 -8.89 19.34 -12.07
CA VAL A 276 -8.78 18.23 -13.02
C VAL A 276 -7.91 18.69 -14.18
N ILE A 277 -6.80 18.00 -14.42
CA ILE A 277 -5.74 18.43 -15.32
C ILE A 277 -5.37 17.23 -16.20
N SER A 278 -6.22 16.96 -17.20
CA SER A 278 -6.33 15.64 -17.83
C SER A 278 -6.74 15.80 -19.31
N GLY A 279 -6.28 14.88 -20.16
CA GLY A 279 -6.58 14.91 -21.61
C GLY A 279 -5.77 15.94 -22.41
N ASN A 280 -4.69 16.52 -21.87
CA ASN A 280 -3.85 17.49 -22.59
C ASN A 280 -2.81 16.80 -23.49
N THR A 281 -2.35 17.41 -24.58
CA THR A 281 -1.43 16.75 -25.53
C THR A 281 0.00 16.62 -25.03
N ALA A 282 0.45 17.54 -24.17
CA ALA A 282 1.68 17.39 -23.39
C ALA A 282 1.32 17.01 -21.94
N ASN A 283 2.03 17.52 -20.93
CA ASN A 283 1.85 17.05 -19.55
C ASN A 283 0.59 17.60 -18.89
N GLY A 284 0.14 17.01 -17.79
CA GLY A 284 -0.83 17.64 -16.91
C GLY A 284 -0.29 18.97 -16.37
N VAL A 285 0.82 18.91 -15.63
CA VAL A 285 1.55 20.09 -15.14
C VAL A 285 3.02 20.05 -15.57
N THR A 286 3.57 21.18 -15.99
CA THR A 286 5.02 21.36 -16.18
C THR A 286 5.55 22.50 -15.30
N LEU A 287 6.62 22.26 -14.55
CA LEU A 287 7.45 23.25 -13.88
C LEU A 287 8.81 23.34 -14.60
N ASN A 288 9.16 24.51 -15.13
CA ASN A 288 10.24 24.65 -16.11
C ASN A 288 11.18 25.84 -15.83
N GLY A 289 12.48 25.60 -15.87
CA GLY A 289 13.49 26.67 -15.84
C GLY A 289 14.02 26.99 -14.44
N ALA A 290 15.26 27.47 -14.37
CA ALA A 290 15.86 27.99 -13.15
C ALA A 290 15.02 29.11 -12.51
N LEU A 291 15.10 29.22 -11.18
CA LEU A 291 14.32 30.12 -10.32
C LEU A 291 12.80 29.80 -10.25
N THR A 292 12.26 28.89 -11.06
CA THR A 292 10.91 28.33 -10.86
C THR A 292 10.93 27.42 -9.63
N ILE A 293 10.62 27.99 -8.45
CA ILE A 293 10.82 27.37 -7.14
C ILE A 293 9.62 27.48 -6.19
N ALA A 294 9.55 26.61 -5.18
CA ALA A 294 8.54 26.65 -4.11
C ALA A 294 7.07 26.60 -4.59
N ASN A 295 6.81 26.22 -5.84
CA ASN A 295 5.46 25.98 -6.33
C ASN A 295 4.95 24.63 -5.79
N GLN A 296 3.67 24.55 -5.44
CA GLN A 296 3.08 23.40 -4.75
C GLN A 296 1.85 22.87 -5.50
N LEU A 297 1.76 21.56 -5.65
CA LEU A 297 0.59 20.85 -6.16
C LEU A 297 -0.05 20.06 -5.01
N LEU A 298 -1.34 20.24 -4.71
CA LEU A 298 -2.07 19.61 -3.61
C LEU A 298 -3.46 19.14 -4.08
N ASP A 299 -3.89 17.93 -3.68
CA ASP A 299 -5.23 17.36 -3.95
C ASP A 299 -5.74 17.38 -5.42
N ASN A 300 -4.85 17.49 -6.41
CA ASN A 300 -5.24 17.53 -7.83
C ASN A 300 -5.62 16.15 -8.38
N ARG A 301 -6.31 16.14 -9.53
CA ARG A 301 -6.58 14.95 -10.36
C ARG A 301 -5.91 15.15 -11.72
N ILE A 302 -4.96 14.28 -12.05
CA ILE A 302 -4.03 14.47 -13.17
C ILE A 302 -3.97 13.19 -14.01
N GLY A 303 -4.49 13.27 -15.23
CA GLY A 303 -4.67 12.11 -16.13
C GLY A 303 -5.94 11.29 -15.86
N VAL A 304 -6.74 11.69 -14.87
CA VAL A 304 -8.03 11.08 -14.48
C VAL A 304 -9.08 12.18 -14.25
N ASP A 305 -10.36 11.85 -14.25
CA ASP A 305 -11.45 12.78 -13.95
C ASP A 305 -11.69 13.01 -12.43
N ILE A 306 -12.65 13.87 -12.09
CA ILE A 306 -12.89 14.33 -10.70
C ILE A 306 -13.24 13.19 -9.74
N ASP A 307 -13.92 12.16 -10.25
CA ASP A 307 -14.42 11.01 -9.49
C ASP A 307 -13.40 9.86 -9.43
N ASN A 308 -12.23 10.03 -10.06
CA ASN A 308 -11.18 9.01 -10.26
C ASN A 308 -11.63 7.80 -11.12
N ALA A 309 -12.76 7.90 -11.82
CA ALA A 309 -13.45 6.78 -12.44
C ALA A 309 -13.09 6.56 -13.91
N VAL A 310 -12.58 7.59 -14.60
CA VAL A 310 -12.23 7.52 -16.02
C VAL A 310 -10.87 8.17 -16.28
N LEU A 311 -9.96 7.39 -16.87
CA LEU A 311 -8.65 7.85 -17.29
C LEU A 311 -8.76 8.72 -18.55
N PHE A 312 -8.14 9.89 -18.50
CA PHE A 312 -7.98 10.84 -19.60
C PHE A 312 -6.50 11.23 -19.71
N PRO A 313 -5.67 10.43 -20.39
CA PRO A 313 -4.22 10.61 -20.42
C PRO A 313 -3.77 12.04 -20.76
N ASN A 314 -2.80 12.55 -20.01
CA ASN A 314 -1.82 13.49 -20.54
C ASN A 314 -0.58 12.71 -21.04
N ALA A 315 0.44 13.40 -21.55
CA ALA A 315 1.74 12.81 -21.87
C ALA A 315 2.41 12.23 -20.60
N ASN A 316 2.98 13.08 -19.75
CA ASN A 316 3.29 12.75 -18.35
C ASN A 316 2.25 13.41 -17.43
N GLY A 317 2.05 12.90 -16.21
CA GLY A 317 1.22 13.59 -15.23
C GLY A 317 1.82 14.93 -14.81
N VAL A 318 3.02 14.90 -14.22
CA VAL A 318 3.78 16.09 -13.83
C VAL A 318 5.22 16.01 -14.37
N GLN A 319 5.73 17.10 -14.94
CA GLN A 319 7.15 17.25 -15.28
C GLN A 319 7.78 18.41 -14.50
N ILE A 320 8.98 18.20 -13.95
CA ILE A 320 9.86 19.23 -13.41
C ILE A 320 11.17 19.21 -14.21
N THR A 321 11.61 20.35 -14.76
CA THR A 321 12.68 20.37 -15.78
C THR A 321 13.50 21.66 -15.83
N ASN A 322 14.72 21.57 -16.40
CA ASN A 322 15.59 22.68 -16.78
C ASN A 322 16.01 23.62 -15.63
N GLY A 323 16.37 23.08 -14.46
CA GLY A 323 16.76 23.87 -13.29
C GLY A 323 15.62 24.26 -12.33
N ALA A 324 14.38 23.85 -12.63
CA ALA A 324 13.26 24.04 -11.71
C ALA A 324 13.48 23.21 -10.43
N SER A 325 13.46 23.87 -9.28
CA SER A 325 14.03 23.33 -8.03
C SER A 325 13.24 23.72 -6.79
N ASN A 326 13.33 22.95 -5.70
CA ASN A 326 12.59 23.23 -4.46
C ASN A 326 11.05 23.34 -4.63
N ASN A 327 10.46 22.67 -5.63
CA ASN A 327 9.00 22.59 -5.81
C ASN A 327 8.45 21.31 -5.16
N THR A 328 7.14 21.26 -4.92
CA THR A 328 6.49 20.14 -4.20
C THR A 328 5.30 19.58 -4.97
N VAL A 329 5.38 18.31 -5.38
CA VAL A 329 4.21 17.50 -5.76
C VAL A 329 3.70 16.82 -4.49
N GLY A 330 2.79 17.49 -3.78
CA GLY A 330 2.47 17.20 -2.39
C GLY A 330 1.29 16.27 -2.16
N THR A 331 0.72 16.37 -0.95
CA THR A 331 -0.33 15.49 -0.44
C THR A 331 -1.59 15.47 -1.32
N GLY A 332 -2.13 14.28 -1.56
CA GLY A 332 -3.49 14.07 -2.05
C GLY A 332 -3.66 14.15 -3.58
N ASN A 333 -2.59 14.45 -4.32
CA ASN A 333 -2.61 14.35 -5.78
C ASN A 333 -2.83 12.90 -6.20
N ILE A 334 -3.74 12.69 -7.15
CA ILE A 334 -3.93 11.40 -7.84
C ILE A 334 -3.51 11.60 -9.29
N ILE A 335 -2.44 10.90 -9.67
CA ILE A 335 -1.70 11.06 -10.91
C ILE A 335 -1.76 9.72 -11.65
N ARG A 336 -2.85 9.50 -12.39
CA ARG A 336 -3.18 8.19 -12.98
C ARG A 336 -3.38 8.23 -14.48
N GLY A 337 -3.06 7.13 -15.16
CA GLY A 337 -3.42 6.89 -16.56
C GLY A 337 -2.76 7.77 -17.62
N ASN A 338 -1.62 8.40 -17.33
CA ASN A 338 -0.87 9.21 -18.30
C ASN A 338 -0.06 8.30 -19.25
N THR A 339 0.19 8.71 -20.51
CA THR A 339 0.78 7.80 -21.53
C THR A 339 2.26 7.46 -21.30
N ALA A 340 2.97 8.29 -20.55
CA ALA A 340 4.37 8.11 -20.16
C ALA A 340 4.45 8.06 -18.63
N ASN A 341 5.25 8.93 -17.99
CA ASN A 341 5.46 8.86 -16.56
C ASN A 341 4.31 9.47 -15.76
N GLY A 342 4.09 8.97 -14.54
CA GLY A 342 3.28 9.70 -13.55
C GLY A 342 3.94 11.04 -13.19
N VAL A 343 5.17 10.99 -12.67
CA VAL A 343 5.99 12.17 -12.35
C VAL A 343 7.39 12.03 -12.95
N MET A 344 7.89 13.09 -13.62
CA MET A 344 9.21 13.11 -14.25
C MET A 344 10.02 14.32 -13.81
N LEU A 345 11.15 14.09 -13.14
CA LEU A 345 12.16 15.10 -12.78
C LEU A 345 13.36 14.93 -13.72
N THR A 346 13.74 15.99 -14.44
CA THR A 346 14.80 15.87 -15.46
C THR A 346 15.59 17.17 -15.69
N ALA A 347 16.71 17.10 -16.40
CA ALA A 347 17.52 18.24 -16.81
C ALA A 347 17.84 19.23 -15.66
N GLY A 348 18.52 18.76 -14.61
CA GLY A 348 18.84 19.58 -13.43
C GLY A 348 17.63 19.98 -12.58
N ALA A 349 16.59 19.15 -12.52
CA ALA A 349 15.49 19.36 -11.60
C ALA A 349 15.91 19.01 -10.17
N ASP A 350 16.48 19.97 -9.44
CA ASP A 350 17.17 19.73 -8.16
C ASP A 350 16.33 20.03 -6.92
N SER A 351 16.54 19.29 -5.83
CA SER A 351 15.95 19.58 -4.49
C SER A 351 14.41 19.67 -4.45
N ASN A 352 13.71 19.09 -5.43
CA ASN A 352 12.25 19.02 -5.45
C ASN A 352 11.74 17.88 -4.55
N THR A 353 10.49 17.96 -4.13
CA THR A 353 9.82 16.94 -3.31
C THR A 353 8.62 16.35 -4.05
N VAL A 354 8.46 15.02 -4.01
CA VAL A 354 7.25 14.29 -4.43
C VAL A 354 6.77 13.48 -3.23
N ASN A 355 5.65 13.84 -2.62
CA ASN A 355 5.22 13.20 -1.38
C ASN A 355 3.71 12.98 -1.22
N ASN A 356 3.34 11.84 -0.64
CA ASN A 356 1.96 11.46 -0.32
C ASN A 356 0.98 11.66 -1.50
N SER A 357 1.42 11.29 -2.70
CA SER A 357 0.62 11.18 -3.92
C SER A 357 0.30 9.72 -4.25
N ILE A 358 -0.80 9.48 -4.98
CA ILE A 358 -1.13 8.18 -5.59
C ILE A 358 -0.76 8.25 -7.07
N ILE A 359 0.14 7.38 -7.54
CA ILE A 359 0.78 7.46 -8.85
C ILE A 359 0.70 6.11 -9.55
N ALA A 360 -0.24 5.95 -10.47
CA ALA A 360 -0.65 4.61 -10.94
C ALA A 360 -1.27 4.54 -12.35
N ASP A 361 -1.43 3.34 -12.90
CA ASP A 361 -1.87 3.09 -14.30
C ASP A 361 -1.08 3.84 -15.40
N ASN A 362 0.08 4.43 -15.10
CA ASN A 362 0.81 5.26 -16.08
C ASN A 362 1.57 4.37 -17.09
N GLY A 363 1.64 4.79 -18.36
CA GLY A 363 2.15 4.00 -19.48
C GLY A 363 3.66 3.80 -19.53
N ALA A 364 4.42 4.42 -18.62
CA ALA A 364 5.84 4.18 -18.40
C ALA A 364 6.09 3.99 -16.90
N GLN A 365 7.06 4.69 -16.31
CA GLN A 365 7.38 4.61 -14.89
C GLN A 365 6.37 5.39 -14.03
N GLY A 366 6.21 5.01 -12.76
CA GLY A 366 5.47 5.81 -11.80
C GLY A 366 6.16 7.15 -11.56
N ILE A 367 7.43 7.10 -11.14
CA ILE A 367 8.30 8.27 -10.97
C ILE A 367 9.63 8.03 -11.70
N MET A 368 10.10 9.00 -12.49
CA MET A 368 11.44 8.98 -13.10
C MET A 368 12.24 10.22 -12.70
N LEU A 369 13.43 10.02 -12.13
CA LEU A 369 14.46 11.03 -11.89
C LEU A 369 15.58 10.83 -12.92
N SER A 370 15.97 11.88 -13.65
CA SER A 370 16.87 11.73 -14.78
C SER A 370 17.72 12.97 -15.10
N GLY A 371 18.71 12.81 -15.97
CA GLY A 371 19.38 13.93 -16.66
C GLY A 371 20.01 14.96 -15.72
N GLY A 372 20.67 14.50 -14.66
CA GLY A 372 21.32 15.40 -13.70
C GLY A 372 20.39 15.97 -12.63
N ALA A 373 19.23 15.33 -12.36
CA ALA A 373 18.36 15.72 -11.26
C ALA A 373 18.94 15.25 -9.91
N THR A 374 19.27 16.20 -9.02
CA THR A 374 19.99 15.92 -7.77
C THR A 374 19.23 16.31 -6.49
N ASN A 375 19.58 15.68 -5.38
CA ASN A 375 19.11 16.07 -4.02
C ASN A 375 17.58 16.06 -3.82
N ASN A 376 16.81 15.43 -4.71
CA ASN A 376 15.35 15.37 -4.63
C ASN A 376 14.88 14.40 -3.54
N ILE A 377 13.66 14.60 -3.04
CA ILE A 377 13.04 13.75 -2.02
C ILE A 377 11.76 13.13 -2.60
N VAL A 378 11.68 11.81 -2.62
CA VAL A 378 10.48 11.05 -3.02
C VAL A 378 10.02 10.25 -1.81
N THR A 379 8.89 10.59 -1.20
CA THR A 379 8.49 9.97 0.08
C THR A 379 7.01 9.75 0.32
N SER A 380 6.66 8.65 0.99
CA SER A 380 5.28 8.35 1.43
C SER A 380 4.27 8.25 0.28
N ASN A 381 4.71 8.01 -0.96
CA ASN A 381 3.83 7.85 -2.12
C ASN A 381 3.34 6.41 -2.25
N ALA A 382 2.13 6.23 -2.78
CA ALA A 382 1.62 4.94 -3.25
C ALA A 382 1.84 4.87 -4.78
N ILE A 383 2.66 3.92 -5.22
CA ILE A 383 3.16 3.84 -6.60
C ILE A 383 2.89 2.43 -7.13
N GLU A 384 1.84 2.29 -7.93
CA GLU A 384 1.23 0.98 -8.22
C GLU A 384 0.78 0.84 -9.67
N THR A 385 0.69 -0.38 -10.21
CA THR A 385 0.08 -0.68 -11.52
C THR A 385 0.63 0.10 -12.74
N ASN A 386 1.78 0.79 -12.61
CA ASN A 386 2.42 1.48 -13.73
C ASN A 386 3.00 0.45 -14.71
N ALA A 387 2.97 0.73 -16.01
CA ALA A 387 3.26 -0.24 -17.05
C ALA A 387 4.75 -0.61 -17.18
N ASN A 388 5.66 0.21 -16.63
CA ASN A 388 7.06 -0.12 -16.45
C ASN A 388 7.37 -0.27 -14.93
N SER A 389 8.44 0.37 -14.46
CA SER A 389 8.92 0.25 -13.08
C SER A 389 8.33 1.34 -12.19
N GLY A 390 8.19 1.08 -10.89
CA GLY A 390 7.60 2.03 -9.95
C GLY A 390 8.39 3.34 -9.83
N ILE A 391 9.68 3.25 -9.51
CA ILE A 391 10.60 4.40 -9.45
C ILE A 391 11.87 4.11 -10.27
N GLU A 392 12.32 5.05 -11.10
CA GLU A 392 13.60 4.95 -11.81
C GLU A 392 14.50 6.17 -11.58
N LEU A 393 15.78 5.92 -11.31
CA LEU A 393 16.85 6.92 -11.18
C LEU A 393 17.88 6.66 -12.29
N ASN A 394 17.90 7.52 -13.31
CA ASN A 394 18.59 7.25 -14.58
C ASN A 394 19.61 8.34 -14.94
N GLY A 395 20.83 7.93 -15.28
CA GLY A 395 21.75 8.78 -16.03
C GLY A 395 22.79 9.52 -15.18
N ALA A 396 23.93 9.79 -15.81
CA ALA A 396 25.06 10.48 -15.20
C ALA A 396 24.66 11.80 -14.51
N GLY A 397 25.03 11.92 -13.24
CA GLY A 397 24.72 13.10 -12.41
C GLY A 397 23.33 13.09 -11.76
N THR A 398 22.50 12.07 -11.98
CA THR A 398 21.29 11.84 -11.17
C THR A 398 21.74 11.29 -9.81
N SER A 399 21.99 12.19 -8.85
CA SER A 399 22.70 11.84 -7.60
C SER A 399 22.21 12.55 -6.33
N GLY A 400 22.44 11.91 -5.18
CA GLY A 400 22.05 12.45 -3.87
C GLY A 400 20.54 12.44 -3.60
N ASN A 401 19.74 11.76 -4.44
CA ASN A 401 18.29 11.71 -4.29
C ASN A 401 17.88 10.71 -3.21
N ASN A 402 16.88 11.07 -2.42
CA ASN A 402 16.40 10.30 -1.26
C ASN A 402 15.00 9.75 -1.51
N ILE A 403 14.90 8.43 -1.61
CA ILE A 403 13.67 7.68 -1.85
C ILE A 403 13.28 7.00 -0.52
N ILE A 404 12.30 7.57 0.19
CA ILE A 404 12.04 7.26 1.61
C ILE A 404 10.59 6.84 1.86
N GLN A 405 10.34 5.66 2.44
CA GLN A 405 9.00 5.23 2.89
C GLN A 405 7.90 5.23 1.81
N ASN A 406 8.23 4.97 0.54
CA ASN A 406 7.22 4.78 -0.50
C ASN A 406 6.69 3.33 -0.49
N ALA A 407 5.41 3.16 -0.82
CA ALA A 407 4.82 1.86 -1.12
C ALA A 407 4.83 1.65 -2.64
N VAL A 408 5.64 0.72 -3.13
CA VAL A 408 5.93 0.54 -4.54
C VAL A 408 5.58 -0.89 -4.95
N GLN A 409 4.34 -1.07 -5.42
CA GLN A 409 3.68 -2.36 -5.50
C GLN A 409 3.10 -2.67 -6.88
N THR A 410 3.05 -3.93 -7.32
CA THR A 410 2.29 -4.34 -8.53
C THR A 410 2.68 -3.63 -9.86
N ASN A 411 3.88 -3.06 -9.96
CA ASN A 411 4.32 -2.39 -11.20
C ASN A 411 4.74 -3.43 -12.24
N GLY A 412 4.49 -3.12 -13.52
CA GLY A 412 4.55 -4.05 -14.66
C GLY A 412 5.94 -4.55 -15.04
N VAL A 413 7.00 -4.03 -14.43
CA VAL A 413 8.39 -4.50 -14.57
C VAL A 413 9.03 -4.60 -13.17
N HIS A 414 9.81 -3.61 -12.72
CA HIS A 414 10.49 -3.63 -11.41
C HIS A 414 9.80 -2.74 -10.37
N GLY A 415 10.10 -2.97 -9.09
CA GLY A 415 9.75 -2.00 -8.04
C GLY A 415 10.55 -0.70 -8.21
N MET A 416 11.87 -0.77 -8.09
CA MET A 416 12.77 0.37 -8.31
C MET A 416 13.97 0.05 -9.19
N VAL A 417 14.49 1.04 -9.92
CA VAL A 417 15.66 0.93 -10.79
C VAL A 417 16.63 2.09 -10.53
N ILE A 418 17.92 1.81 -10.42
CA ILE A 418 19.02 2.78 -10.43
C ILE A 418 19.95 2.42 -11.59
N THR A 419 20.22 3.34 -12.52
CA THR A 419 20.89 2.97 -13.78
C THR A 419 21.68 4.10 -14.46
N ALA A 420 22.53 3.70 -15.42
CA ALA A 420 23.25 4.57 -16.35
C ALA A 420 24.13 5.66 -15.70
N ALA A 421 24.90 5.28 -14.67
CA ALA A 421 25.76 6.16 -13.88
C ALA A 421 25.03 7.17 -12.97
N ALA A 422 23.84 6.81 -12.49
CA ALA A 422 23.25 7.41 -11.30
C ALA A 422 24.01 6.96 -10.03
N THR A 423 24.39 7.90 -9.18
CA THR A 423 25.33 7.67 -8.05
C THR A 423 24.88 8.31 -6.75
N THR A 424 25.37 7.81 -5.61
CA THR A 424 25.13 8.40 -4.27
C THR A 424 23.64 8.66 -3.92
N ASN A 425 22.71 7.90 -4.49
CA ASN A 425 21.28 7.97 -4.15
C ASN A 425 20.98 7.05 -2.96
N SER A 426 19.94 7.36 -2.19
CA SER A 426 19.52 6.58 -1.01
C SER A 426 18.10 6.06 -1.17
N LEU A 427 17.90 4.75 -1.00
CA LEU A 427 16.61 4.07 -0.91
C LEU A 427 16.45 3.54 0.52
N THR A 428 15.54 4.14 1.29
CA THR A 428 15.40 3.93 2.75
C THR A 428 13.95 3.63 3.16
N LEU A 429 13.72 2.59 3.98
CA LEU A 429 12.41 2.29 4.60
C LEU A 429 11.23 2.11 3.61
N ASN A 430 11.47 1.87 2.32
CA ASN A 430 10.40 1.66 1.34
C ASN A 430 9.81 0.24 1.46
N SER A 431 8.55 0.06 1.08
CA SER A 431 7.93 -1.25 0.86
C SER A 431 7.85 -1.52 -0.64
N ILE A 432 8.40 -2.65 -1.10
CA ILE A 432 8.63 -2.95 -2.51
C ILE A 432 8.17 -4.38 -2.81
N GLN A 433 6.94 -4.52 -3.31
CA GLN A 433 6.22 -5.81 -3.26
C GLN A 433 5.42 -6.13 -4.53
N PHE A 434 5.20 -7.40 -4.84
CA PHE A 434 4.31 -7.84 -5.93
C PHE A 434 4.66 -7.29 -7.34
N ASN A 435 5.88 -6.78 -7.57
CA ASN A 435 6.28 -6.29 -8.89
C ASN A 435 6.59 -7.46 -9.82
N VAL A 436 6.35 -7.27 -11.13
CA VAL A 436 6.24 -8.33 -12.15
C VAL A 436 7.58 -8.96 -12.57
N ILE A 437 8.70 -8.46 -12.04
CA ILE A 437 10.04 -9.03 -12.14
C ILE A 437 10.72 -8.87 -10.76
N ASN A 438 11.76 -8.03 -10.66
CA ASN A 438 12.56 -7.81 -9.43
C ASN A 438 12.03 -6.69 -8.54
N GLY A 439 12.34 -6.74 -7.24
CA GLY A 439 12.12 -5.66 -6.30
C GLY A 439 12.95 -4.41 -6.63
N ILE A 440 14.27 -4.51 -6.61
CA ILE A 440 15.22 -3.44 -6.98
C ILE A 440 16.20 -3.93 -8.03
N VAL A 441 16.54 -3.09 -9.01
CA VAL A 441 17.65 -3.30 -9.95
C VAL A 441 18.65 -2.14 -9.86
N ILE A 442 19.95 -2.44 -9.76
CA ILE A 442 21.05 -1.48 -9.87
C ILE A 442 21.92 -1.91 -11.05
N SER A 443 22.07 -1.08 -12.09
CA SER A 443 22.65 -1.57 -13.35
C SER A 443 23.50 -0.57 -14.14
N GLY A 444 24.62 -1.04 -14.69
CA GLY A 444 25.36 -0.36 -15.74
C GLY A 444 26.54 0.46 -15.25
N ASP A 445 27.57 0.57 -16.10
CA ASP A 445 28.89 1.09 -15.74
C ASP A 445 28.86 2.45 -15.02
N GLY A 446 29.46 2.50 -13.84
CA GLY A 446 29.56 3.72 -13.03
C GLY A 446 28.31 4.06 -12.21
N THR A 447 27.31 3.18 -12.17
CA THR A 447 26.13 3.29 -11.29
C THR A 447 26.52 2.88 -9.87
N ASN A 448 27.31 3.73 -9.22
CA ASN A 448 28.08 3.38 -8.01
C ASN A 448 27.70 4.21 -6.77
N ASN A 449 28.16 3.74 -5.60
CA ASN A 449 28.06 4.43 -4.31
C ASN A 449 26.59 4.68 -3.88
N ASN A 450 25.61 3.97 -4.43
CA ASN A 450 24.21 4.08 -4.02
C ASN A 450 23.96 3.26 -2.74
N GLN A 451 23.01 3.69 -1.91
CA GLN A 451 22.71 3.07 -0.62
C GLN A 451 21.26 2.59 -0.59
N VAL A 452 21.07 1.29 -0.44
CA VAL A 452 19.77 0.63 -0.28
C VAL A 452 19.73 0.04 1.11
N PHE A 453 19.00 0.63 2.05
CA PHE A 453 18.97 0.11 3.42
C PHE A 453 17.61 0.18 4.12
N THR A 454 17.36 -0.79 5.01
CA THR A 454 16.12 -0.91 5.82
C THR A 454 14.81 -0.95 5.01
N ASN A 455 14.86 -1.29 3.73
CA ASN A 455 13.66 -1.49 2.90
C ASN A 455 13.03 -2.86 3.19
N THR A 456 11.73 -3.01 2.91
CA THR A 456 11.00 -4.29 2.94
C THR A 456 10.71 -4.72 1.52
N ILE A 457 11.27 -5.85 1.09
CA ILE A 457 11.28 -6.31 -0.30
C ILE A 457 10.78 -7.77 -0.37
N SER A 458 9.58 -7.98 -0.89
CA SER A 458 8.93 -9.29 -0.79
C SER A 458 7.90 -9.55 -1.87
N GLN A 459 7.74 -10.82 -2.27
CA GLN A 459 6.67 -11.25 -3.19
C GLN A 459 6.78 -10.65 -4.60
N ASN A 460 7.95 -10.14 -4.98
CA ASN A 460 8.29 -9.88 -6.38
C ASN A 460 8.56 -11.22 -7.08
N THR A 461 8.25 -11.34 -8.37
CA THR A 461 8.18 -12.67 -9.03
C THR A 461 9.54 -13.25 -9.42
N GLU A 462 10.58 -12.43 -9.49
CA GLU A 462 11.97 -12.85 -9.62
C GLU A 462 12.71 -12.44 -8.33
N ASP A 463 13.80 -11.69 -8.39
CA ASP A 463 14.70 -11.46 -7.24
C ASP A 463 14.30 -10.27 -6.35
N GLY A 464 14.80 -10.26 -5.12
CA GLY A 464 14.66 -9.12 -4.20
C GLY A 464 15.45 -7.90 -4.69
N ILE A 465 16.77 -8.03 -4.82
CA ILE A 465 17.67 -7.01 -5.37
C ILE A 465 18.60 -7.67 -6.40
N VAL A 466 18.77 -7.04 -7.57
CA VAL A 466 19.75 -7.48 -8.58
C VAL A 466 20.75 -6.37 -8.87
N VAL A 467 22.05 -6.68 -8.88
CA VAL A 467 23.11 -5.76 -9.32
C VAL A 467 23.71 -6.27 -10.63
N LEU A 468 23.86 -5.42 -11.66
CA LEU A 468 24.21 -5.83 -13.02
C LEU A 468 25.30 -4.97 -13.68
N ASN A 469 26.19 -5.60 -14.45
CA ASN A 469 27.35 -4.95 -15.11
C ASN A 469 28.30 -4.29 -14.08
N ASN A 470 29.14 -3.35 -14.49
CA ASN A 470 30.13 -2.69 -13.61
C ASN A 470 29.50 -1.60 -12.71
N ALA A 471 28.49 -1.98 -11.94
CA ALA A 471 27.85 -1.16 -10.91
C ALA A 471 28.38 -1.59 -9.53
N ILE A 472 29.34 -0.84 -9.00
CA ILE A 472 30.14 -1.20 -7.80
C ILE A 472 29.95 -0.19 -6.66
N ASP A 473 30.53 -0.46 -5.48
CA ASP A 473 30.37 0.36 -4.27
C ASP A 473 28.91 0.49 -3.77
N ASN A 474 27.96 -0.36 -4.19
CA ASN A 474 26.53 -0.18 -3.84
C ASN A 474 26.15 -0.97 -2.58
N THR A 475 25.81 -0.26 -1.51
CA THR A 475 25.56 -0.82 -0.18
C THR A 475 24.14 -1.33 -0.01
N LEU A 476 23.98 -2.61 0.36
CA LEU A 476 22.69 -3.31 0.48
C LEU A 476 22.40 -3.76 1.94
N SER A 477 22.51 -2.84 2.91
CA SER A 477 22.50 -3.13 4.36
C SER A 477 21.08 -3.20 4.99
N GLN A 478 20.86 -4.11 5.95
CA GLN A 478 19.68 -4.17 6.82
C GLN A 478 18.30 -4.25 6.10
N ASN A 479 18.26 -4.63 4.82
CA ASN A 479 17.01 -4.80 4.10
C ASN A 479 16.29 -6.08 4.57
N SER A 480 14.98 -5.99 4.79
CA SER A 480 14.11 -7.13 5.07
C SER A 480 13.68 -7.72 3.73
N ILE A 481 14.27 -8.84 3.34
CA ILE A 481 14.04 -9.48 2.03
C ILE A 481 13.48 -10.88 2.25
N SER A 482 12.29 -11.19 1.72
CA SER A 482 11.67 -12.51 1.88
C SER A 482 10.54 -12.83 0.89
N ASN A 483 10.36 -14.11 0.57
CA ASN A 483 9.29 -14.63 -0.30
C ASN A 483 9.30 -14.03 -1.71
N ASN A 484 10.47 -13.67 -2.25
CA ASN A 484 10.62 -13.37 -3.67
C ASN A 484 10.70 -14.69 -4.48
N GLY A 485 10.61 -14.64 -5.81
CA GLY A 485 10.57 -15.84 -6.66
C GLY A 485 11.94 -16.45 -6.99
N GLN A 486 13.01 -15.69 -6.80
CA GLN A 486 14.41 -16.11 -6.95
C GLN A 486 15.22 -15.69 -5.70
N LEU A 487 16.45 -15.18 -5.84
CA LEU A 487 17.33 -14.88 -4.70
C LEU A 487 16.93 -13.59 -3.98
N GLY A 488 17.38 -13.44 -2.73
CA GLY A 488 17.20 -12.20 -1.97
C GLY A 488 18.07 -11.06 -2.51
N ILE A 489 19.32 -11.36 -2.82
CA ILE A 489 20.27 -10.52 -3.54
C ILE A 489 20.94 -11.42 -4.57
N ASP A 490 20.99 -11.00 -5.83
CA ASP A 490 21.74 -11.64 -6.92
C ASP A 490 22.74 -10.63 -7.52
N LEU A 491 23.99 -11.06 -7.69
CA LEU A 491 25.01 -10.35 -8.44
C LEU A 491 25.17 -10.99 -9.83
N ASN A 492 24.90 -10.21 -10.88
CA ASN A 492 25.04 -10.51 -12.33
C ASN A 492 23.87 -11.25 -13.03
N ASN A 493 22.87 -11.74 -12.30
CA ASN A 493 21.75 -12.59 -12.77
C ASN A 493 22.24 -13.85 -13.48
N ASP A 494 23.17 -14.56 -12.81
CA ASP A 494 23.53 -15.94 -13.11
C ASP A 494 23.47 -16.89 -11.89
N GLY A 495 22.88 -16.41 -10.78
CA GLY A 495 22.72 -17.14 -9.52
C GLY A 495 23.92 -16.96 -8.58
N ILE A 496 23.95 -17.75 -7.49
CA ILE A 496 24.87 -17.53 -6.37
C ILE A 496 26.34 -17.47 -6.83
N THR A 497 26.95 -16.31 -6.61
CA THR A 497 28.34 -15.97 -6.90
C THR A 497 29.29 -16.87 -6.09
N PRO A 498 30.20 -17.64 -6.73
CA PRO A 498 31.05 -18.58 -5.98
C PRO A 498 32.22 -17.89 -5.27
N ASN A 499 32.27 -17.97 -3.94
CA ASN A 499 33.42 -17.47 -3.17
C ASN A 499 34.78 -18.01 -3.66
N ASP A 500 35.75 -17.11 -3.79
CA ASP A 500 37.14 -17.42 -4.19
C ASP A 500 38.20 -16.85 -3.19
N PRO A 501 39.51 -17.19 -3.32
CA PRO A 501 40.51 -16.78 -2.34
C PRO A 501 41.03 -15.36 -2.57
N ASN A 502 40.87 -14.48 -1.56
CA ASN A 502 41.27 -13.07 -1.53
C ASN A 502 40.47 -12.11 -2.45
N ASP A 503 39.36 -12.56 -3.06
CA ASP A 503 38.38 -11.72 -3.77
C ASP A 503 39.00 -10.74 -4.81
N PRO A 504 39.63 -11.26 -5.88
CA PRO A 504 40.31 -10.49 -6.91
C PRO A 504 39.39 -10.15 -8.10
N ASP A 505 38.09 -10.47 -8.00
CA ASP A 505 37.17 -10.46 -9.13
C ASP A 505 36.67 -9.05 -9.49
N ASN A 506 35.95 -8.93 -10.60
CA ASN A 506 35.49 -7.65 -11.15
C ASN A 506 34.09 -7.84 -11.75
N GLY A 507 33.10 -7.11 -11.25
CA GLY A 507 31.71 -7.22 -11.71
C GLY A 507 30.75 -6.39 -10.88
N PRO A 508 29.45 -6.75 -10.81
CA PRO A 508 28.48 -6.10 -9.94
C PRO A 508 28.91 -6.19 -8.48
N ASN A 509 28.99 -5.06 -7.77
CA ASN A 509 29.58 -5.00 -6.41
C ASN A 509 30.91 -5.77 -6.28
N ASP A 510 31.75 -5.72 -7.32
CA ASP A 510 33.04 -6.40 -7.40
C ASP A 510 32.96 -7.95 -7.31
N LEU A 511 31.74 -8.52 -7.39
CA LEU A 511 31.41 -9.93 -7.08
C LEU A 511 31.72 -10.34 -5.62
N GLN A 512 31.69 -9.36 -4.71
CA GLN A 512 32.02 -9.47 -3.29
C GLN A 512 31.63 -10.81 -2.66
N ASN A 513 32.64 -11.55 -2.16
CA ASN A 513 32.45 -12.81 -1.44
C ASN A 513 31.54 -12.66 -0.21
N PHE A 514 30.65 -13.64 0.01
CA PHE A 514 29.77 -13.69 1.19
C PHE A 514 30.44 -14.42 2.37
N PRO A 515 29.95 -14.28 3.62
CA PRO A 515 30.55 -14.97 4.77
C PRO A 515 30.35 -16.50 4.69
N ALA A 516 31.39 -17.28 4.98
CA ALA A 516 31.43 -18.73 4.76
C ALA A 516 31.88 -19.53 6.00
N SER A 517 31.86 -20.87 5.90
CA SER A 517 32.17 -21.83 6.99
C SER A 517 31.32 -21.63 8.26
N LEU A 518 30.07 -21.18 8.08
CA LEU A 518 29.23 -20.59 9.12
C LEU A 518 28.63 -21.60 10.09
N LEU A 519 28.91 -21.43 11.38
CA LEU A 519 28.38 -22.26 12.46
C LEU A 519 27.58 -21.41 13.45
N ALA A 520 26.28 -21.67 13.54
CA ALA A 520 25.37 -21.12 14.53
C ALA A 520 25.17 -22.11 15.68
N ILE A 521 25.33 -21.68 16.94
CA ILE A 521 25.15 -22.52 18.15
C ILE A 521 24.23 -21.83 19.17
N ASP A 522 23.48 -22.60 19.96
CA ASP A 522 22.81 -22.06 21.17
C ASP A 522 23.86 -21.79 22.27
N ALA A 523 23.90 -20.57 22.79
CA ALA A 523 24.88 -20.13 23.78
C ALA A 523 24.52 -20.47 25.24
N GLY A 524 23.42 -21.18 25.51
CA GLY A 524 23.25 -22.03 26.69
C GLY A 524 23.45 -21.39 28.07
N THR A 525 22.50 -20.57 28.54
CA THR A 525 22.39 -20.09 29.95
C THR A 525 23.55 -19.20 30.48
N GLY A 526 24.14 -18.37 29.62
CA GLY A 526 24.97 -17.22 30.05
C GLY A 526 24.15 -15.96 30.39
N THR A 527 24.83 -14.83 30.66
CA THR A 527 24.19 -13.49 30.76
C THR A 527 23.72 -12.92 29.41
N VAL A 528 23.97 -13.65 28.32
CA VAL A 528 23.37 -13.42 27.00
C VAL A 528 22.81 -14.76 26.55
N ALA A 529 21.49 -14.86 26.41
CA ALA A 529 20.81 -16.04 25.86
C ALA A 529 20.41 -15.76 24.41
N GLY A 530 20.69 -16.70 23.52
CA GLY A 530 20.51 -16.56 22.08
C GLY A 530 21.53 -17.37 21.29
N ILE A 531 21.55 -17.16 19.97
CA ILE A 531 22.47 -17.85 19.05
C ILE A 531 23.82 -17.12 19.00
N LEU A 532 24.91 -17.86 18.88
CA LEU A 532 26.23 -17.36 18.53
C LEU A 532 26.61 -17.88 17.13
N VAL A 533 26.87 -16.98 16.19
CA VAL A 533 27.25 -17.32 14.80
C VAL A 533 28.73 -17.00 14.61
N GLY A 534 29.53 -18.01 14.26
CA GLY A 534 30.93 -17.87 13.85
C GLY A 534 31.11 -18.15 12.37
N GLY A 535 32.04 -17.46 11.72
CA GLY A 535 32.33 -17.63 10.29
C GLY A 535 33.72 -17.16 9.88
N ILE A 536 34.05 -17.40 8.62
CA ILE A 536 35.23 -16.87 7.95
C ILE A 536 34.74 -15.99 6.80
N LEU A 537 35.40 -14.86 6.59
CA LEU A 537 35.31 -14.08 5.36
C LEU A 537 36.70 -14.16 4.71
N ASP A 538 36.74 -14.56 3.45
CA ASP A 538 37.94 -14.69 2.61
C ASP A 538 37.78 -13.63 1.51
N SER A 539 38.41 -12.48 1.69
CA SER A 539 38.23 -11.27 0.87
C SER A 539 39.55 -10.51 0.67
N ASP A 540 39.54 -9.36 -0.03
CA ASP A 540 40.69 -8.48 -0.26
C ASP A 540 41.52 -8.21 1.02
N VAL A 541 42.82 -7.88 0.98
CA VAL A 541 43.65 -7.91 2.20
C VAL A 541 43.73 -6.59 2.99
N ASN A 542 43.43 -6.66 4.30
CA ASN A 542 43.54 -5.59 5.32
C ASN A 542 42.49 -4.46 5.29
N GLN A 543 41.35 -4.64 4.61
CA GLN A 543 40.22 -3.71 4.70
C GLN A 543 39.25 -4.08 5.85
N PRO A 544 38.52 -3.11 6.44
CA PRO A 544 37.48 -3.38 7.43
C PRO A 544 36.13 -3.66 6.78
N PHE A 545 35.43 -4.70 7.25
CA PHE A 545 34.20 -5.19 6.66
C PHE A 545 33.06 -5.26 7.67
N SER A 546 31.87 -4.86 7.25
CA SER A 546 30.62 -5.06 8.00
C SER A 546 30.04 -6.43 7.64
N VAL A 547 29.79 -7.27 8.64
CA VAL A 547 29.09 -8.55 8.44
C VAL A 547 27.77 -8.50 9.18
N GLU A 548 26.67 -8.62 8.43
CA GLU A 548 25.31 -8.52 8.93
C GLU A 548 24.67 -9.91 8.99
N ALA A 549 23.84 -10.16 10.01
CA ALA A 549 23.13 -11.42 10.21
C ALA A 549 21.62 -11.20 10.24
N PHE A 550 20.91 -12.08 9.54
CA PHE A 550 19.47 -12.07 9.37
C PHE A 550 18.91 -13.44 9.77
N SER A 551 17.72 -13.48 10.36
CA SER A 551 16.94 -14.72 10.42
C SER A 551 16.09 -14.84 9.16
N SER A 552 16.08 -16.01 8.54
CA SER A 552 15.23 -16.35 7.38
C SER A 552 14.31 -17.51 7.71
N ALA A 553 13.09 -17.48 7.16
CA ALA A 553 12.18 -18.61 7.13
C ALA A 553 12.32 -19.47 5.85
N ASN A 554 13.12 -19.02 4.88
CA ASN A 554 13.25 -19.63 3.55
C ASN A 554 14.71 -20.08 3.27
N PRO A 555 14.96 -21.33 2.81
CA PRO A 555 16.29 -21.79 2.39
C PRO A 555 16.86 -21.10 1.12
N ASP A 556 16.08 -20.33 0.37
CA ASP A 556 16.47 -19.82 -0.97
C ASP A 556 17.39 -18.56 -0.95
N GLY A 557 18.22 -18.38 0.07
CA GLY A 557 19.19 -17.26 0.11
C GLY A 557 18.54 -15.88 0.30
N GLU A 558 17.63 -15.76 1.27
CA GLU A 558 16.98 -14.50 1.64
C GLU A 558 17.30 -14.07 3.09
N GLY A 559 17.07 -12.79 3.42
CA GLY A 559 17.34 -12.20 4.74
C GLY A 559 16.11 -11.52 5.32
N GLN A 560 15.18 -12.29 5.89
CA GLN A 560 13.84 -11.78 6.24
C GLN A 560 13.86 -10.75 7.37
N VAL A 561 14.60 -10.97 8.46
CA VAL A 561 14.67 -10.03 9.60
C VAL A 561 16.12 -9.84 10.00
N TYR A 562 16.62 -8.62 9.87
CA TYR A 562 17.94 -8.22 10.38
C TYR A 562 18.00 -8.38 11.91
N GLN A 563 19.10 -8.97 12.40
CA GLN A 563 19.30 -9.28 13.82
C GLN A 563 20.47 -8.51 14.44
N ALA A 564 21.64 -8.50 13.78
CA ALA A 564 22.85 -7.85 14.28
C ALA A 564 23.92 -7.67 13.19
N THR A 565 24.87 -6.77 13.46
CA THR A 565 26.08 -6.54 12.65
C THR A 565 27.32 -6.69 13.53
N THR A 566 28.42 -7.21 12.97
CA THR A 566 29.77 -7.15 13.53
C THR A 566 30.75 -6.56 12.52
N MET A 567 31.95 -6.20 12.98
CA MET A 567 33.05 -5.76 12.11
C MET A 567 34.17 -6.82 12.11
N THR A 568 34.71 -7.14 10.94
CA THR A 568 35.90 -8.00 10.77
C THR A 568 36.92 -7.37 9.83
N ASN A 569 38.06 -8.03 9.63
CA ASN A 569 39.13 -7.61 8.72
C ASN A 569 39.66 -8.79 7.87
N ASN A 570 38.82 -9.23 6.93
CA ASN A 570 39.10 -9.97 5.68
C ASN A 570 39.84 -11.31 5.65
N ASP A 571 40.44 -11.73 6.75
CA ASP A 571 41.14 -13.02 6.91
C ASP A 571 40.73 -13.72 8.23
N VAL A 572 39.85 -13.08 9.00
CA VAL A 572 39.71 -13.29 10.44
C VAL A 572 38.36 -13.86 10.77
N GLN A 573 38.37 -14.92 11.58
CA GLN A 573 37.20 -15.53 12.20
C GLN A 573 36.37 -14.45 12.91
N PHE A 574 35.17 -14.20 12.40
CA PHE A 574 34.25 -13.24 13.00
C PHE A 574 33.27 -13.97 13.91
N THR A 575 32.61 -13.23 14.80
CA THR A 575 31.55 -13.78 15.64
C THR A 575 30.45 -12.75 15.86
N ILE A 576 29.19 -13.18 15.75
CA ILE A 576 27.99 -12.38 15.95
C ILE A 576 27.15 -13.03 17.05
N ALA A 577 26.79 -12.28 18.09
CA ALA A 577 25.84 -12.72 19.10
C ALA A 577 24.43 -12.23 18.72
N LEU A 578 23.46 -13.14 18.68
CA LEU A 578 22.08 -12.92 18.28
C LEU A 578 21.14 -13.08 19.51
N PRO A 579 21.09 -12.09 20.42
CA PRO A 579 20.31 -12.18 21.65
C PRO A 579 18.81 -12.24 21.34
N ASN A 580 18.10 -13.14 22.01
CA ASN A 580 16.66 -13.39 21.85
C ASN A 580 16.21 -14.00 20.51
N VAL A 581 17.12 -14.34 19.59
CA VAL A 581 16.77 -15.12 18.39
C VAL A 581 16.57 -16.58 18.83
N GLY A 582 15.38 -17.13 18.57
CA GLY A 582 15.09 -18.55 18.77
C GLY A 582 15.73 -19.44 17.72
N LEU A 583 15.41 -20.73 17.71
CA LEU A 583 15.88 -21.68 16.69
C LEU A 583 15.23 -21.40 15.31
N GLN A 584 15.71 -20.34 14.66
CA GLN A 584 15.42 -19.97 13.27
C GLN A 584 16.71 -20.05 12.45
N ASN A 585 16.56 -20.28 11.16
CA ASN A 585 17.67 -20.37 10.23
C ASN A 585 18.28 -18.98 10.01
N ILE A 586 19.59 -18.92 9.82
CA ILE A 586 20.36 -17.68 9.68
C ILE A 586 20.94 -17.55 8.26
N THR A 587 20.93 -16.33 7.73
CA THR A 587 21.73 -15.91 6.57
C THR A 587 22.59 -14.71 6.95
N THR A 588 23.68 -14.48 6.21
CA THR A 588 24.58 -13.34 6.46
C THR A 588 25.07 -12.70 5.17
N THR A 589 25.27 -11.39 5.17
CA THR A 589 25.96 -10.65 4.10
C THR A 589 27.25 -10.03 4.63
N ALA A 590 28.21 -9.80 3.75
CA ALA A 590 29.40 -8.98 3.96
C ALA A 590 29.33 -7.71 3.09
N THR A 591 29.74 -6.57 3.65
CA THR A 591 29.89 -5.28 2.94
C THR A 591 31.29 -4.71 3.17
N SER A 592 31.94 -4.32 2.07
CA SER A 592 33.29 -3.77 2.05
C SER A 592 33.38 -2.33 2.57
N SER A 593 34.61 -1.85 2.80
CA SER A 593 34.86 -0.47 3.27
C SER A 593 34.53 0.63 2.25
N VAL A 594 34.38 0.28 0.97
CA VAL A 594 33.97 1.21 -0.11
C VAL A 594 32.47 1.16 -0.37
N GLY A 595 31.80 0.05 -0.04
CA GLY A 595 30.34 -0.05 -0.03
C GLY A 595 29.77 -1.26 -0.76
N SER A 596 30.57 -1.99 -1.53
CA SER A 596 30.14 -3.20 -2.25
C SER A 596 29.63 -4.26 -1.27
N THR A 597 28.39 -4.72 -1.47
CA THR A 597 27.73 -5.73 -0.64
C THR A 597 27.53 -7.02 -1.44
N SER A 598 27.91 -8.14 -0.80
CA SER A 598 27.70 -9.52 -1.25
C SER A 598 26.23 -9.96 -1.24
N GLU A 599 25.99 -11.11 -1.86
CA GLU A 599 24.75 -11.89 -1.72
C GLU A 599 24.57 -12.46 -0.31
N PHE A 600 23.43 -13.09 -0.04
CA PHE A 600 23.22 -13.85 1.18
C PHE A 600 23.99 -15.16 1.16
N SER A 601 24.72 -15.45 2.24
CA SER A 601 25.32 -16.76 2.46
C SER A 601 24.28 -17.89 2.52
N ALA A 602 24.73 -19.10 2.19
CA ALA A 602 23.91 -20.31 2.30
C ALA A 602 23.35 -20.49 3.72
N VAL A 603 22.05 -20.79 3.80
CA VAL A 603 21.25 -20.79 5.03
C VAL A 603 21.78 -21.79 6.07
N ILE A 604 21.94 -21.33 7.31
CA ILE A 604 22.47 -22.12 8.44
C ILE A 604 21.38 -22.36 9.49
N ASP A 605 21.05 -23.63 9.68
CA ASP A 605 20.25 -24.07 10.81
C ASP A 605 21.13 -24.12 12.08
N PRO A 606 20.67 -23.64 13.24
CA PRO A 606 21.43 -23.75 14.49
C PRO A 606 21.75 -25.20 14.88
N LEU A 607 23.01 -25.44 15.24
CA LEU A 607 23.52 -26.71 15.76
C LEU A 607 23.04 -26.93 17.20
N THR A 608 22.52 -28.12 17.48
CA THR A 608 22.35 -28.61 18.86
C THR A 608 23.11 -29.90 19.06
N LEU A 609 23.90 -29.96 20.14
CA LEU A 609 24.73 -31.09 20.55
C LEU A 609 24.26 -31.60 21.91
N GLN A 610 24.03 -32.91 22.03
CA GLN A 610 23.82 -33.60 23.30
C GLN A 610 24.73 -34.83 23.33
N ALA A 611 25.76 -34.82 24.18
CA ALA A 611 26.63 -35.96 24.40
C ALA A 611 25.90 -37.05 25.20
N ASP A 612 26.08 -38.32 24.81
CA ASP A 612 25.62 -39.48 25.57
C ASP A 612 26.46 -40.72 25.20
N PHE A 613 26.53 -41.72 26.06
CA PHE A 613 27.20 -42.99 25.75
C PHE A 613 26.78 -44.14 26.67
N THR A 614 26.93 -45.37 26.16
CA THR A 614 26.84 -46.59 26.97
C THR A 614 28.19 -47.31 27.09
N ALA A 615 28.31 -48.15 28.11
CA ALA A 615 29.53 -48.91 28.40
C ALA A 615 29.19 -50.32 28.90
N VAL A 616 29.95 -51.32 28.46
CA VAL A 616 29.71 -52.73 28.82
C VAL A 616 31.03 -53.43 29.14
N PRO A 617 31.16 -54.09 30.32
CA PRO A 617 30.26 -54.09 31.47
C PRO A 617 30.49 -52.89 32.42
N LEU A 618 29.42 -52.43 33.09
CA LEU A 618 29.51 -51.37 34.13
C LEU A 618 30.12 -51.86 35.46
N LEU A 619 30.24 -53.17 35.66
CA LEU A 619 30.72 -53.81 36.89
C LEU A 619 31.51 -55.08 36.55
N GLY A 620 32.65 -55.28 37.22
CA GLY A 620 33.44 -56.52 37.13
C GLY A 620 34.67 -56.49 38.03
N ILE A 621 35.54 -57.51 37.92
CA ILE A 621 36.76 -57.63 38.74
C ILE A 621 38.00 -57.11 38.00
N ALA A 622 38.97 -56.56 38.74
CA ALA A 622 40.25 -56.12 38.16
C ALA A 622 41.12 -57.31 37.67
N PRO A 623 41.77 -57.22 36.49
CA PRO A 623 41.66 -56.14 35.51
C PRO A 623 40.36 -56.26 34.69
N LEU A 624 39.61 -55.16 34.58
CA LEU A 624 38.32 -55.13 33.86
C LEU A 624 38.49 -54.45 32.49
N THR A 625 38.24 -55.21 31.43
CA THR A 625 38.06 -54.64 30.08
C THR A 625 36.62 -54.14 29.93
N VAL A 626 36.46 -52.92 29.42
CA VAL A 626 35.16 -52.28 29.15
C VAL A 626 35.17 -51.70 27.75
N ASP A 627 34.13 -52.04 26.97
CA ASP A 627 33.86 -51.46 25.66
C ASP A 627 32.88 -50.29 25.82
N PHE A 628 33.18 -49.15 25.19
CA PHE A 628 32.35 -47.94 25.20
C PHE A 628 31.71 -47.72 23.82
N THR A 629 30.48 -47.24 23.80
CA THR A 629 29.71 -46.92 22.59
C THR A 629 29.13 -45.52 22.69
N ASP A 630 29.53 -44.65 21.77
CA ASP A 630 28.97 -43.30 21.60
C ASP A 630 27.48 -43.37 21.24
N GLU A 631 26.66 -42.58 21.93
CA GLU A 631 25.22 -42.40 21.67
C GLU A 631 24.87 -40.90 21.49
N THR A 632 25.88 -40.04 21.28
CA THR A 632 25.76 -38.60 21.09
C THR A 632 24.80 -38.23 19.95
N ILE A 633 23.92 -37.27 20.23
CA ILE A 633 22.95 -36.73 19.29
C ILE A 633 23.44 -35.36 18.81
N ILE A 634 23.58 -35.21 17.49
CA ILE A 634 23.93 -33.94 16.83
C ILE A 634 22.85 -33.62 15.80
N ILE A 635 22.18 -32.49 15.95
CA ILE A 635 21.19 -31.98 15.00
C ILE A 635 21.82 -30.83 14.23
N ASN A 636 21.65 -30.83 12.90
CA ASN A 636 22.26 -29.89 11.96
C ASN A 636 23.80 -29.84 12.01
N PRO A 637 24.51 -30.99 11.90
CA PRO A 637 25.97 -31.04 11.94
C PRO A 637 26.66 -30.36 10.74
N ASN A 638 25.92 -30.07 9.66
CA ASN A 638 26.31 -29.27 8.49
C ASN A 638 27.68 -29.63 7.85
N GLY A 639 28.14 -30.88 8.05
CA GLY A 639 29.43 -31.37 7.56
C GLY A 639 30.65 -30.97 8.39
N PHE A 640 30.48 -30.31 9.53
CA PHE A 640 31.58 -29.80 10.35
C PHE A 640 32.40 -30.91 11.04
N PRO A 641 33.69 -30.65 11.36
CA PRO A 641 34.51 -31.57 12.13
C PRO A 641 33.95 -31.79 13.54
N ILE A 642 33.79 -33.06 13.91
CA ILE A 642 33.43 -33.50 15.25
C ILE A 642 34.67 -34.11 15.91
N THR A 643 34.97 -33.72 17.15
CA THR A 643 36.03 -34.32 17.96
C THR A 643 35.47 -34.97 19.22
N TYR A 644 36.12 -36.05 19.64
CA TYR A 644 35.75 -36.86 20.80
C TYR A 644 36.94 -36.93 21.75
N ASN A 645 36.71 -36.83 23.06
CA ASN A 645 37.75 -37.02 24.07
C ASN A 645 37.19 -37.80 25.28
N TRP A 646 37.77 -38.97 25.53
CA TRP A 646 37.41 -39.87 26.61
C TRP A 646 38.46 -39.82 27.74
N ASP A 647 38.08 -39.30 28.90
CA ASP A 647 38.82 -39.50 30.17
C ASP A 647 38.20 -40.70 30.90
N PHE A 648 38.98 -41.73 31.19
CA PHE A 648 38.51 -42.92 31.90
C PHE A 648 38.49 -42.77 33.43
N GLY A 649 39.01 -41.67 33.97
CA GLY A 649 39.00 -41.36 35.40
C GLY A 649 39.99 -42.18 36.25
N ASP A 650 40.85 -42.99 35.64
CA ASP A 650 41.86 -43.83 36.31
C ASP A 650 43.30 -43.27 36.24
N GLY A 651 43.49 -42.15 35.53
CA GLY A 651 44.79 -41.51 35.31
C GLY A 651 45.60 -42.09 34.15
N THR A 652 45.00 -42.93 33.31
CA THR A 652 45.56 -43.26 31.98
C THR A 652 45.32 -42.11 30.97
N PRO A 653 46.06 -42.04 29.85
CA PRO A 653 45.89 -40.98 28.86
C PRO A 653 44.56 -41.07 28.11
N ASP A 654 43.97 -39.91 27.84
CA ASP A 654 42.71 -39.73 27.12
C ASP A 654 42.71 -40.41 25.73
N SER A 655 41.52 -40.85 25.29
CA SER A 655 41.31 -41.43 23.96
C SER A 655 40.48 -40.52 23.06
N ALA A 656 40.91 -40.36 21.80
CA ALA A 656 40.16 -39.68 20.74
C ALA A 656 39.46 -40.64 19.74
N VAL A 657 39.34 -41.92 20.11
CA VAL A 657 38.63 -42.93 19.31
C VAL A 657 37.13 -42.84 19.61
N LEU A 658 36.28 -42.86 18.57
CA LEU A 658 34.82 -42.80 18.70
C LEU A 658 34.26 -43.82 19.72
N ASN A 659 34.59 -45.11 19.54
CA ASN A 659 34.16 -46.21 20.39
C ASN A 659 35.40 -46.93 20.94
N PRO A 660 35.95 -46.52 22.10
CA PRO A 660 37.16 -47.12 22.66
C PRO A 660 36.88 -48.39 23.48
N THR A 661 37.91 -49.23 23.62
CA THR A 661 37.99 -50.30 24.62
C THR A 661 39.06 -49.90 25.64
N HIS A 662 38.73 -49.86 26.94
CA HIS A 662 39.69 -49.58 28.01
C HIS A 662 39.91 -50.79 28.93
N ILE A 663 41.01 -50.78 29.70
CA ILE A 663 41.33 -51.83 30.69
C ILE A 663 41.68 -51.21 32.04
N PHE A 664 40.72 -51.18 32.95
CA PHE A 664 40.91 -50.76 34.33
C PHE A 664 41.72 -51.81 35.10
N THR A 665 43.01 -51.53 35.33
CA THR A 665 43.95 -52.51 35.91
C THR A 665 43.87 -52.66 37.43
N ALA A 666 43.22 -51.72 38.13
CA ALA A 666 43.08 -51.70 39.57
C ALA A 666 41.60 -51.67 40.01
N PRO A 667 41.28 -52.12 41.23
CA PRO A 667 39.95 -51.94 41.81
C PRO A 667 39.67 -50.47 42.16
N GLY A 668 38.48 -49.99 41.87
CA GLY A 668 38.09 -48.59 42.04
C GLY A 668 36.65 -48.32 41.62
N ILE A 669 36.24 -47.05 41.78
CA ILE A 669 35.04 -46.50 41.16
C ILE A 669 35.54 -45.38 40.26
N TYR A 670 35.29 -45.51 38.96
CA TYR A 670 35.83 -44.64 37.92
C TYR A 670 34.69 -43.90 37.25
N THR A 671 34.75 -42.57 37.25
CA THR A 671 33.82 -41.73 36.48
C THR A 671 34.44 -41.50 35.11
N VAL A 672 33.93 -42.21 34.10
CA VAL A 672 34.31 -42.01 32.72
C VAL A 672 33.58 -40.78 32.19
N THR A 673 34.29 -39.94 31.45
CA THR A 673 33.81 -38.68 30.89
C THR A 673 34.03 -38.69 29.39
N LEU A 674 32.95 -38.50 28.62
CA LEU A 674 33.01 -38.24 27.19
C LEU A 674 32.74 -36.75 26.96
N THR A 675 33.73 -36.04 26.41
CA THR A 675 33.51 -34.71 25.82
C THR A 675 33.41 -34.86 24.31
N VAL A 676 32.34 -34.36 23.71
CA VAL A 676 32.23 -34.20 22.25
C VAL A 676 32.21 -32.71 21.93
N CYS A 677 32.89 -32.30 20.85
CA CYS A 677 32.91 -30.92 20.38
C CYS A 677 32.71 -30.84 18.87
N VAL A 678 32.10 -29.75 18.40
CA VAL A 678 31.97 -29.35 16.99
C VAL A 678 32.50 -27.93 16.84
N SER A 679 33.36 -27.69 15.85
CA SER A 679 34.02 -26.38 15.66
C SER A 679 34.14 -25.94 14.20
N SER A 680 33.76 -24.69 13.94
CA SER A 680 33.94 -23.99 12.66
C SER A 680 33.80 -22.48 12.86
N GLY A 681 34.34 -21.67 11.95
CA GLY A 681 34.17 -20.21 11.98
C GLY A 681 34.70 -19.51 13.25
N GLY A 682 35.63 -20.12 13.99
CA GLY A 682 36.11 -19.63 15.29
C GLY A 682 35.20 -19.92 16.49
N VAL A 683 34.01 -20.48 16.25
CA VAL A 683 33.05 -20.91 17.28
C VAL A 683 33.21 -22.41 17.54
N THR A 684 32.97 -22.84 18.77
CA THR A 684 33.00 -24.24 19.19
C THR A 684 31.88 -24.49 20.19
N LEU A 685 31.07 -25.51 19.93
CA LEU A 685 30.11 -26.07 20.89
C LEU A 685 30.68 -27.40 21.39
N CYS A 686 30.65 -27.61 22.71
CA CYS A 686 31.00 -28.89 23.34
C CYS A 686 29.92 -29.29 24.33
N ASP A 687 29.69 -30.59 24.49
CA ASP A 687 28.88 -31.15 25.57
C ASP A 687 29.58 -32.35 26.22
N VAL A 688 29.17 -32.70 27.44
CA VAL A 688 29.89 -33.64 28.31
C VAL A 688 28.95 -34.64 28.97
N ALA A 689 29.09 -35.91 28.58
CA ALA A 689 28.44 -37.05 29.23
C ALA A 689 29.36 -37.70 30.28
N THR A 690 28.77 -38.31 31.32
CA THR A 690 29.53 -39.07 32.33
C THR A 690 28.83 -40.35 32.75
N LEU A 691 29.61 -41.41 32.98
CA LEU A 691 29.11 -42.74 33.38
C LEU A 691 30.08 -43.40 34.36
N VAL A 692 29.55 -44.12 35.35
CA VAL A 692 30.36 -44.72 36.42
C VAL A 692 30.61 -46.21 36.17
N ILE A 693 31.88 -46.59 36.11
CA ILE A 693 32.35 -47.98 36.07
C ILE A 693 32.82 -48.39 37.47
N THR A 694 32.41 -49.56 37.94
CA THR A 694 32.84 -50.13 39.22
C THR A 694 33.73 -51.35 39.01
N VAL A 695 34.91 -51.35 39.62
CA VAL A 695 35.90 -52.43 39.48
C VAL A 695 36.22 -53.01 40.86
N GLU A 696 35.84 -54.26 41.06
CA GLU A 696 35.99 -54.98 42.33
C GLU A 696 37.38 -55.65 42.44
N PRO A 697 37.90 -55.85 43.67
CA PRO A 697 39.11 -56.62 43.88
C PRO A 697 38.89 -58.11 43.54
N PRO A 698 39.87 -58.79 42.91
CA PRO A 698 39.78 -60.23 42.71
C PRO A 698 39.62 -60.95 44.05
N SER A 699 38.60 -61.80 44.16
CA SER A 699 38.22 -62.47 45.41
C SER A 699 39.43 -63.17 46.06
N PRO A 700 39.66 -63.00 47.38
CA PRO A 700 40.73 -63.70 48.07
C PRO A 700 40.54 -65.21 47.94
N THR A 701 41.60 -65.92 47.53
CA THR A 701 41.58 -67.37 47.43
C THR A 701 41.43 -67.99 48.83
N PRO A 702 40.52 -68.97 49.02
CA PRO A 702 40.28 -69.56 50.33
C PRO A 702 41.50 -70.37 50.79
N VAL A 703 42.20 -69.86 51.81
CA VAL A 703 43.30 -70.57 52.46
C VAL A 703 42.73 -71.77 53.22
N ILE A 704 43.08 -72.99 52.79
CA ILE A 704 42.66 -74.22 53.45
C ILE A 704 43.50 -74.41 54.72
N ILE A 705 42.96 -74.02 55.87
CA ILE A 705 43.59 -74.22 57.19
C ILE A 705 43.14 -75.57 57.77
N THR A 706 43.94 -76.62 57.59
CA THR A 706 43.65 -77.96 58.13
C THR A 706 43.98 -78.08 59.62
N ASN A 707 43.10 -77.59 60.49
CA ASN A 707 43.19 -77.80 61.95
C ASN A 707 42.04 -78.69 62.45
N THR A 708 42.38 -79.89 62.91
CA THR A 708 41.46 -80.82 63.60
C THR A 708 41.42 -80.54 65.10
N PRO A 709 40.24 -80.32 65.71
CA PRO A 709 40.02 -80.47 67.15
C PRO A 709 39.29 -81.78 67.46
N THR A 710 39.69 -82.45 68.53
CA THR A 710 38.99 -83.63 69.07
C THR A 710 37.75 -83.23 69.90
N SER A 711 36.78 -84.15 69.92
CA SER A 711 35.61 -84.25 70.81
C SER A 711 35.71 -83.56 72.18
N THR A 712 34.65 -82.97 72.74
CA THR A 712 33.39 -83.63 73.16
C THR A 712 32.29 -82.61 73.51
N GLY A 713 31.04 -83.04 73.73
CA GLY A 713 30.11 -82.32 74.63
C GLY A 713 28.82 -81.71 74.04
N THR A 714 27.78 -82.54 73.95
CA THR A 714 26.33 -82.24 74.15
C THR A 714 25.83 -80.79 74.30
N ALA A 715 24.76 -80.44 73.55
CA ALA A 715 24.05 -79.16 73.62
C ALA A 715 22.82 -79.16 74.58
N SER A 716 22.42 -77.98 75.07
CA SER A 716 20.99 -77.58 75.21
C SER A 716 20.79 -76.07 75.46
N THR A 717 19.94 -75.44 74.62
CA THR A 717 18.94 -74.37 74.90
C THR A 717 19.15 -73.21 75.91
N ALA A 718 18.70 -72.01 75.47
CA ALA A 718 17.94 -70.96 76.23
C ALA A 718 18.68 -69.98 77.17
N THR A 719 18.24 -68.72 77.45
CA THR A 719 17.48 -67.64 76.74
C THR A 719 17.65 -66.30 77.54
N ILE A 720 17.31 -65.11 76.97
CA ILE A 720 17.07 -63.76 77.58
C ILE A 720 18.27 -63.04 78.31
N THR A 721 18.74 -61.80 78.04
CA THR A 721 18.14 -60.43 77.81
C THR A 721 17.75 -59.70 79.13
N PRO A 722 17.72 -58.35 79.27
CA PRO A 722 18.54 -57.21 78.77
C PRO A 722 19.10 -56.32 79.94
N THR A 723 19.67 -55.13 79.63
CA THR A 723 19.40 -53.91 80.45
C THR A 723 19.34 -52.63 79.59
N PHE A 724 18.46 -51.69 79.94
CA PHE A 724 18.33 -50.35 79.36
C PHE A 724 18.79 -49.26 80.35
N THR A 725 19.19 -48.09 79.84
CA THR A 725 18.95 -46.80 80.52
C THR A 725 18.41 -45.80 79.52
N ARG A 726 17.38 -45.02 79.91
CA ARG A 726 16.63 -44.09 79.05
C ARG A 726 16.15 -42.87 79.85
N THR A 727 16.46 -41.66 79.39
CA THR A 727 15.76 -40.45 79.84
C THR A 727 15.35 -39.60 78.65
N ALA A 728 14.04 -39.36 78.49
CA ALA A 728 13.45 -38.53 77.45
C ALA A 728 12.09 -38.00 77.95
N SER A 729 11.77 -36.73 77.66
CA SER A 729 10.46 -36.08 77.85
C SER A 729 10.54 -34.62 77.35
N LEU A 730 9.50 -34.02 76.76
CA LEU A 730 8.20 -34.57 76.30
C LEU A 730 7.55 -33.63 75.26
N THR A 731 6.65 -34.16 74.42
CA THR A 731 5.79 -33.44 73.44
C THR A 731 6.53 -32.84 72.22
N ARG A 732 5.88 -32.55 71.07
CA ARG A 732 4.47 -32.78 70.69
C ARG A 732 4.29 -33.23 69.23
N THR A 733 3.10 -33.77 68.98
CA THR A 733 2.46 -34.23 67.74
C THR A 733 1.82 -33.08 66.92
N PRO A 734 1.49 -33.25 65.61
CA PRO A 734 1.13 -34.52 64.94
C PRO A 734 2.06 -35.03 63.81
N THR A 735 1.53 -35.25 62.59
CA THR A 735 1.77 -36.45 61.74
C THR A 735 1.48 -36.15 60.23
N LEU A 736 1.67 -37.03 59.22
CA LEU A 736 1.93 -38.49 59.21
C LEU A 736 2.76 -38.98 58.00
N THR A 737 3.84 -39.70 58.34
CA THR A 737 4.67 -40.73 57.67
C THR A 737 4.03 -41.68 56.63
N LEU A 738 4.84 -42.25 55.72
CA LEU A 738 4.96 -43.72 55.51
C LEU A 738 6.23 -44.11 54.70
N THR A 739 6.66 -45.36 54.85
CA THR A 739 7.77 -46.10 54.18
C THR A 739 7.26 -47.54 53.88
N PRO A 740 7.97 -48.51 53.24
CA PRO A 740 9.39 -48.60 52.87
C PRO A 740 9.65 -49.14 51.43
N SER A 741 10.70 -49.94 51.23
CA SER A 741 11.37 -50.23 49.95
C SER A 741 11.22 -51.66 49.39
N LEU A 742 11.28 -51.74 48.05
CA LEU A 742 11.87 -52.80 47.18
C LEU A 742 11.20 -54.18 46.94
N THR A 743 11.42 -54.67 45.69
CA THR A 743 11.25 -56.03 45.11
C THR A 743 9.81 -56.62 45.05
N LEU A 744 9.15 -56.77 43.88
CA LEU A 744 9.39 -57.64 42.69
C LEU A 744 9.21 -59.15 43.00
N THR A 745 8.36 -59.97 42.34
CA THR A 745 7.55 -59.94 41.07
C THR A 745 6.22 -60.76 41.27
N PRO A 746 5.32 -61.13 40.29
CA PRO A 746 5.19 -60.79 38.85
C PRO A 746 3.73 -60.48 38.33
N THR A 747 3.58 -60.27 37.01
CA THR A 747 2.40 -60.59 36.13
C THR A 747 1.01 -59.87 36.26
N LEU A 748 0.70 -59.04 35.24
CA LEU A 748 -0.60 -58.71 34.59
C LEU A 748 -1.76 -57.93 35.29
N THR A 749 -1.92 -56.67 34.84
CA THR A 749 -3.16 -56.07 34.24
C THR A 749 -4.17 -55.23 35.07
N ARG A 750 -4.56 -54.09 34.46
CA ARG A 750 -5.76 -53.21 34.63
C ARG A 750 -5.62 -51.93 35.48
N THR A 751 -5.06 -50.83 34.97
CA THR A 751 -5.68 -49.73 34.15
C THR A 751 -6.32 -48.57 34.94
N ALA A 752 -5.76 -47.38 34.75
CA ALA A 752 -6.42 -46.07 34.57
C ALA A 752 -5.54 -45.27 33.57
N THR A 753 -6.03 -44.71 32.46
CA THR A 753 -6.56 -43.32 32.27
C THR A 753 -5.63 -42.22 32.85
N PHE A 754 -5.36 -41.11 32.15
CA PHE A 754 -6.30 -40.28 31.37
C PHE A 754 -5.87 -39.93 29.92
N THR A 755 -6.60 -40.50 28.97
CA THR A 755 -7.08 -39.94 27.69
C THR A 755 -6.29 -38.79 27.00
N ARG A 756 -5.34 -39.14 26.12
CA ARG A 756 -5.33 -38.57 24.75
C ARG A 756 -5.53 -39.70 23.74
N THR A 757 -6.74 -39.82 23.23
CA THR A 757 -7.15 -40.95 22.38
C THR A 757 -6.66 -40.79 20.95
N ALA A 758 -5.56 -41.46 20.60
CA ALA A 758 -5.33 -41.87 19.21
C ALA A 758 -6.02 -43.23 19.00
N THR A 759 -7.08 -43.27 18.19
CA THR A 759 -7.78 -44.53 17.85
C THR A 759 -8.20 -44.50 16.39
N GLN A 760 -7.33 -45.03 15.54
CA GLN A 760 -7.66 -45.37 14.17
C GLN A 760 -8.52 -46.64 14.17
N THR A 761 -9.66 -46.62 13.48
CA THR A 761 -10.55 -47.78 13.30
C THR A 761 -10.73 -48.03 11.81
N LEU A 762 -10.64 -49.29 11.38
CA LEU A 762 -10.60 -49.68 9.96
C LEU A 762 -11.84 -50.49 9.54
N THR A 763 -12.48 -50.05 8.45
CA THR A 763 -13.06 -50.79 7.28
C THR A 763 -13.71 -52.19 7.50
N PRO A 764 -14.88 -52.48 6.88
CA PRO A 764 -15.01 -52.76 5.43
C PRO A 764 -16.18 -52.01 4.75
N SER A 765 -16.32 -51.78 3.43
CA SER A 765 -15.83 -52.35 2.13
C SER A 765 -16.87 -53.19 1.35
N LEU A 766 -17.08 -52.82 0.07
CA LEU A 766 -17.73 -53.52 -1.07
C LEU A 766 -17.72 -52.53 -2.27
N THR A 767 -17.44 -52.87 -3.53
CA THR A 767 -17.31 -54.18 -4.19
C THR A 767 -16.27 -54.16 -5.35
N ALA A 768 -15.48 -55.24 -5.49
CA ALA A 768 -14.71 -55.65 -6.69
C ALA A 768 -13.51 -54.77 -7.18
N SER A 769 -12.38 -55.31 -7.67
CA SER A 769 -11.97 -56.72 -7.84
C SER A 769 -10.44 -56.94 -7.89
N ARG A 770 -9.95 -57.89 -7.06
CA ARG A 770 -8.76 -58.77 -7.21
C ARG A 770 -7.33 -58.15 -7.20
N THR A 771 -6.47 -58.43 -6.20
CA THR A 771 -5.67 -59.69 -5.92
C THR A 771 -4.32 -59.70 -6.69
N ALA A 772 -3.13 -59.95 -6.12
CA ALA A 772 -2.74 -60.63 -4.87
C ALA A 772 -1.61 -59.93 -4.06
N THR A 773 -1.15 -60.57 -2.97
CA THR A 773 -0.18 -60.06 -1.97
C THR A 773 0.98 -61.03 -1.75
N LEU A 774 2.16 -60.53 -1.37
CA LEU A 774 3.13 -61.27 -0.55
C LEU A 774 3.85 -60.31 0.42
N THR A 775 4.25 -60.80 1.59
CA THR A 775 4.78 -60.02 2.72
C THR A 775 6.16 -60.54 3.12
N LEU A 776 7.06 -59.68 3.62
CA LEU A 776 8.11 -60.05 4.57
C LEU A 776 8.61 -58.82 5.36
N THR A 777 9.19 -59.05 6.53
CA THR A 777 9.68 -58.03 7.49
C THR A 777 11.20 -57.87 7.44
N PRO A 778 11.75 -56.68 7.76
CA PRO A 778 13.20 -56.44 7.74
C PRO A 778 13.92 -57.01 8.98
N SER A 779 15.18 -57.42 8.78
CA SER A 779 16.13 -57.75 9.85
C SER A 779 17.54 -57.36 9.42
N LEU A 780 18.27 -56.62 10.26
CA LEU A 780 19.64 -56.16 9.98
C LEU A 780 20.68 -57.19 10.47
N THR A 781 21.56 -57.64 9.58
CA THR A 781 22.94 -58.07 9.89
C THR A 781 23.75 -58.17 8.60
N ALA A 782 25.06 -57.93 8.67
CA ALA A 782 25.93 -57.80 7.49
C ALA A 782 26.76 -59.06 7.17
N SER A 783 27.21 -59.17 5.90
CA SER A 783 28.58 -59.59 5.47
C SER A 783 28.63 -60.50 4.21
N ARG A 784 29.74 -60.37 3.45
CA ARG A 784 30.35 -61.31 2.48
C ARG A 784 29.78 -61.51 1.04
N THR A 785 30.28 -60.65 0.14
CA THR A 785 31.19 -61.00 -1.00
C THR A 785 30.83 -62.14 -2.00
N ALA A 786 30.65 -61.79 -3.30
CA ALA A 786 31.37 -62.41 -4.46
C ALA A 786 31.00 -61.85 -5.88
N THR A 787 31.73 -60.83 -6.34
CA THR A 787 32.42 -60.65 -7.67
C THR A 787 31.89 -61.17 -9.04
N LEU A 788 32.11 -60.33 -10.10
CA LEU A 788 32.29 -60.64 -11.55
C LEU A 788 31.00 -60.89 -12.42
N THR A 789 30.85 -60.54 -13.71
CA THR A 789 31.77 -59.96 -14.75
C THR A 789 31.03 -59.16 -15.88
N LEU A 790 31.64 -58.05 -16.33
CA LEU A 790 31.64 -57.27 -17.61
C LEU A 790 30.54 -57.29 -18.71
N THR A 791 30.44 -56.11 -19.33
CA THR A 791 29.75 -55.62 -20.58
C THR A 791 30.32 -56.18 -21.91
N PRO A 792 29.63 -56.04 -23.08
CA PRO A 792 29.63 -54.81 -23.91
C PRO A 792 28.23 -54.42 -24.50
N THR A 793 27.81 -53.15 -24.63
CA THR A 793 28.32 -51.97 -25.40
C THR A 793 27.90 -51.92 -26.87
N LEU A 794 27.26 -50.81 -27.29
CA LEU A 794 27.44 -50.18 -28.62
C LEU A 794 27.00 -48.70 -28.62
N THR A 795 27.72 -47.84 -29.34
CA THR A 795 27.57 -46.37 -29.37
C THR A 795 27.91 -45.79 -30.75
N ARG A 796 27.22 -44.71 -31.20
CA ARG A 796 27.84 -43.63 -31.99
C ARG A 796 27.03 -42.33 -32.14
N THR A 797 27.49 -41.31 -31.41
CA THR A 797 27.89 -39.93 -31.80
C THR A 797 27.59 -39.32 -33.19
N ALA A 798 26.88 -38.17 -33.15
CA ALA A 798 27.16 -36.79 -33.63
C ALA A 798 27.98 -36.44 -34.90
N THR A 799 27.61 -35.33 -35.59
CA THR A 799 28.47 -34.16 -35.98
C THR A 799 27.64 -33.02 -36.68
N THR A 800 28.23 -31.84 -36.96
CA THR A 800 27.52 -30.55 -37.21
C THR A 800 27.79 -29.88 -38.61
N PRO A 801 27.89 -28.53 -38.86
CA PRO A 801 27.25 -27.86 -40.03
C PRO A 801 28.24 -27.40 -41.14
N PRO A 802 27.81 -26.65 -42.21
CA PRO A 802 28.01 -25.18 -42.25
C PRO A 802 26.98 -24.37 -43.11
N THR A 803 27.38 -23.21 -43.68
CA THR A 803 26.57 -22.02 -44.08
C THR A 803 26.52 -21.68 -45.59
N SER A 804 25.63 -20.75 -46.02
CA SER A 804 25.86 -19.75 -47.13
C SER A 804 24.65 -18.80 -47.42
N THR A 805 24.91 -17.68 -48.10
CA THR A 805 23.98 -16.60 -48.60
C THR A 805 24.59 -15.99 -49.91
N PRO A 806 24.13 -14.90 -50.58
CA PRO A 806 22.90 -14.04 -50.53
C PRO A 806 22.28 -13.67 -51.94
N ILE A 807 21.46 -12.58 -52.04
CA ILE A 807 21.18 -11.69 -53.24
C ILE A 807 20.11 -12.19 -54.29
N PRO A 808 19.19 -11.37 -54.90
CA PRO A 808 18.44 -10.16 -54.45
C PRO A 808 16.94 -10.03 -54.87
N SER A 809 16.27 -8.97 -54.37
CA SER A 809 15.49 -7.95 -55.15
C SER A 809 13.95 -7.82 -55.02
N GLN A 810 13.55 -6.54 -55.13
CA GLN A 810 12.25 -5.91 -55.45
C GLN A 810 11.10 -5.91 -54.43
N THR A 811 10.71 -4.68 -54.09
CA THR A 811 9.51 -4.23 -53.38
C THR A 811 8.22 -4.47 -54.19
N PHE A 812 7.07 -4.64 -53.51
CA PHE A 812 5.88 -3.80 -53.71
C PHE A 812 4.79 -4.09 -52.65
N THR A 813 4.32 -3.06 -51.96
CA THR A 813 3.02 -3.05 -51.26
C THR A 813 1.91 -2.71 -52.27
N PRO A 814 0.67 -3.21 -52.09
CA PRO A 814 -0.27 -2.52 -51.21
C PRO A 814 -1.11 -3.42 -50.28
N LEU A 815 -1.76 -2.75 -49.33
CA LEU A 815 -2.66 -3.27 -48.28
C LEU A 815 -3.90 -4.03 -48.82
N PRO A 816 -4.20 -5.24 -48.33
CA PRO A 816 -5.51 -5.89 -48.47
C PRO A 816 -6.36 -5.79 -47.18
N THR A 817 -7.68 -5.65 -47.35
CA THR A 817 -8.67 -5.56 -46.28
C THR A 817 -8.86 -6.88 -45.52
N LEU A 818 -9.05 -6.83 -44.19
CA LEU A 818 -9.37 -7.99 -43.36
C LEU A 818 -10.81 -8.49 -43.61
N THR A 819 -10.94 -9.77 -43.96
CA THR A 819 -12.17 -10.56 -43.83
C THR A 819 -11.83 -11.91 -43.20
N ALA A 820 -12.54 -12.28 -42.12
CA ALA A 820 -12.12 -13.36 -41.23
C ALA A 820 -12.69 -14.74 -41.62
N THR A 821 -11.84 -15.77 -41.53
CA THR A 821 -12.22 -17.18 -41.31
C THR A 821 -11.17 -17.84 -40.41
N PRO A 822 -11.52 -18.88 -39.61
CA PRO A 822 -10.74 -19.23 -38.42
C PRO A 822 -9.52 -20.14 -38.67
N ARG A 823 -8.51 -20.00 -37.78
CA ARG A 823 -7.30 -20.86 -37.71
C ARG A 823 -7.38 -21.79 -36.48
N PRO A 824 -6.80 -23.02 -36.50
CA PRO A 824 -6.83 -23.95 -35.37
C PRO A 824 -6.07 -23.44 -34.12
N PRO A 825 -6.32 -24.03 -32.93
CA PRO A 825 -5.81 -23.50 -31.66
C PRO A 825 -4.29 -23.60 -31.56
N THR A 826 -3.67 -22.50 -31.14
CA THR A 826 -2.29 -22.44 -30.66
C THR A 826 -2.30 -22.18 -29.17
N ASN A 827 -1.60 -22.99 -28.39
CA ASN A 827 -1.43 -22.78 -26.95
C ASN A 827 -0.46 -21.62 -26.70
N THR A 828 -0.95 -20.38 -26.84
CA THR A 828 -0.39 -19.24 -26.12
C THR A 828 -0.87 -19.31 -24.67
N PRO A 829 -0.07 -18.86 -23.68
CA PRO A 829 -0.60 -18.54 -22.37
C PRO A 829 -1.81 -17.61 -22.54
N GLN A 830 -2.87 -17.88 -21.78
CA GLN A 830 -3.90 -16.88 -21.59
C GLN A 830 -3.23 -15.67 -20.92
N PRO A 831 -3.49 -14.41 -21.32
CA PRO A 831 -3.13 -13.30 -20.45
C PRO A 831 -3.72 -13.56 -19.06
N PRO A 832 -3.02 -13.19 -17.96
CA PRO A 832 -3.61 -13.31 -16.64
C PRO A 832 -4.99 -12.65 -16.67
N SER A 833 -5.97 -13.29 -16.01
CA SER A 833 -7.28 -12.67 -15.85
C SER A 833 -7.06 -11.29 -15.27
N LEU A 834 -7.71 -10.26 -15.82
CA LEU A 834 -7.79 -8.97 -15.14
C LEU A 834 -8.41 -9.24 -13.77
N THR A 835 -7.58 -9.24 -12.73
CA THR A 835 -8.04 -9.23 -11.35
C THR A 835 -8.70 -7.88 -11.10
N PRO A 836 -9.76 -7.81 -10.27
CA PRO A 836 -10.48 -6.57 -10.08
C PRO A 836 -9.58 -5.46 -9.53
N ILE A 837 -9.93 -4.23 -9.88
CA ILE A 837 -9.59 -3.03 -9.09
C ILE A 837 -10.01 -3.34 -7.63
N PRO A 838 -9.25 -2.93 -6.60
CA PRO A 838 -9.63 -3.16 -5.20
C PRO A 838 -11.02 -2.55 -4.91
N GLU A 839 -12.04 -3.42 -4.92
CA GLU A 839 -13.46 -3.06 -4.83
C GLU A 839 -13.86 -2.93 -3.35
N VAL A 840 -13.23 -1.97 -2.67
CA VAL A 840 -13.44 -1.71 -1.25
C VAL A 840 -14.59 -0.72 -1.07
N THR A 841 -15.75 -1.21 -0.64
CA THR A 841 -16.94 -0.38 -0.41
C THR A 841 -17.06 -0.03 1.08
N VAL A 842 -17.32 1.25 1.37
CA VAL A 842 -17.55 1.72 2.74
C VAL A 842 -18.96 2.27 2.85
N VAL A 843 -19.72 1.78 3.83
CA VAL A 843 -21.11 2.17 4.11
C VAL A 843 -21.25 2.60 5.57
N LYS A 844 -22.08 3.62 5.82
CA LYS A 844 -22.40 4.11 7.16
C LYS A 844 -23.91 4.15 7.34
N ASP A 845 -24.44 3.43 8.33
CA ASP A 845 -25.87 3.41 8.65
C ASP A 845 -26.08 3.59 10.17
N GLU A 846 -27.34 3.64 10.57
CA GLU A 846 -27.81 3.83 11.94
C GLU A 846 -28.80 2.72 12.28
N VAL A 847 -28.62 2.06 13.43
CA VAL A 847 -29.47 0.94 13.84
C VAL A 847 -30.43 1.32 14.97
N ASP A 848 -30.00 2.19 15.88
CA ASP A 848 -30.82 2.88 16.87
C ASP A 848 -30.23 4.25 17.24
N GLU A 849 -30.95 5.03 18.05
CA GLU A 849 -30.70 6.47 18.33
C GLU A 849 -29.34 6.76 18.99
N ASP A 850 -28.61 5.73 19.46
CA ASP A 850 -27.32 5.84 20.15
C ASP A 850 -26.20 4.95 19.51
N THR A 851 -26.45 4.27 18.37
CA THR A 851 -25.46 3.38 17.72
C THR A 851 -25.18 3.71 16.24
N ILE A 852 -23.95 4.15 15.96
CA ILE A 852 -23.40 4.33 14.59
C ILE A 852 -22.86 2.98 14.10
N VAL A 853 -23.17 2.59 12.85
CA VAL A 853 -22.62 1.36 12.23
C VAL A 853 -21.82 1.71 10.98
N ILE A 854 -20.57 1.26 10.93
CA ILE A 854 -19.67 1.42 9.77
C ILE A 854 -19.35 0.02 9.23
N ILE A 855 -19.58 -0.17 7.94
CA ILE A 855 -19.36 -1.42 7.20
C ILE A 855 -18.27 -1.16 6.15
N VAL A 856 -17.31 -2.07 6.06
CA VAL A 856 -16.23 -2.09 5.07
C VAL A 856 -16.26 -3.46 4.38
N ASP A 857 -16.75 -3.49 3.15
CA ASP A 857 -16.71 -4.67 2.29
C ASP A 857 -15.41 -4.65 1.48
N ASN A 858 -14.65 -5.75 1.46
CA ASN A 858 -13.45 -5.88 0.65
C ASN A 858 -13.62 -6.96 -0.44
N ASP A 859 -14.16 -6.59 -1.60
CA ASP A 859 -14.25 -7.50 -2.75
C ASP A 859 -12.92 -7.59 -3.55
N GLY A 860 -11.86 -6.91 -3.09
CA GLY A 860 -10.50 -6.94 -3.65
C GLY A 860 -9.50 -7.81 -2.86
N ASP A 861 -8.20 -7.63 -3.12
CA ASP A 861 -7.11 -8.37 -2.43
C ASP A 861 -7.07 -8.10 -0.90
N PRO A 862 -6.43 -8.96 -0.09
CA PRO A 862 -6.45 -8.84 1.37
C PRO A 862 -5.81 -7.54 1.90
N LEU A 863 -6.61 -6.70 2.53
CA LEU A 863 -6.14 -5.45 3.14
C LEU A 863 -5.39 -5.72 4.46
N THR A 864 -4.35 -4.94 4.73
CA THR A 864 -3.51 -5.02 5.93
C THR A 864 -3.34 -3.64 6.56
N GLY A 865 -3.13 -3.58 7.87
CA GLY A 865 -3.06 -2.30 8.59
C GLY A 865 -4.37 -1.50 8.56
N VAL A 866 -5.53 -2.15 8.39
CA VAL A 866 -6.83 -1.50 8.28
C VAL A 866 -7.15 -0.72 9.56
N VAL A 867 -7.51 0.56 9.41
CA VAL A 867 -7.91 1.48 10.48
C VAL A 867 -9.14 2.27 10.02
N ILE A 868 -10.17 2.30 10.86
CA ILE A 868 -11.36 3.14 10.67
C ILE A 868 -11.24 4.34 11.62
N GLU A 869 -11.50 5.54 11.14
CA GLU A 869 -11.56 6.77 11.94
C GLU A 869 -12.92 7.45 11.74
N GLU A 870 -13.61 7.74 12.85
CA GLU A 870 -14.89 8.45 12.90
C GLU A 870 -14.75 9.72 13.75
N VAL A 871 -15.04 10.89 13.15
CA VAL A 871 -14.96 12.18 13.83
C VAL A 871 -16.32 12.54 14.43
N LEU A 872 -16.51 12.27 15.73
CA LEU A 872 -17.75 12.59 16.46
C LEU A 872 -17.99 14.11 16.51
N ARG A 873 -19.28 14.50 16.51
CA ARG A 873 -19.65 15.93 16.60
C ARG A 873 -19.54 16.45 18.04
N PRO A 874 -19.18 17.74 18.24
CA PRO A 874 -19.15 18.36 19.57
C PRO A 874 -20.51 18.25 20.28
N GLY A 875 -20.56 17.46 21.35
CA GLY A 875 -21.78 17.14 22.10
C GLY A 875 -22.10 15.64 22.15
N VAL A 876 -21.63 14.87 21.17
CA VAL A 876 -21.71 13.39 21.16
C VAL A 876 -20.50 12.83 21.91
N ILE A 877 -20.73 11.89 22.83
CA ILE A 877 -19.69 11.30 23.69
C ILE A 877 -19.55 9.80 23.37
N TYR A 878 -18.33 9.31 23.15
CA TYR A 878 -18.10 7.87 22.95
C TYR A 878 -18.40 7.06 24.22
N VAL A 879 -19.16 5.97 24.09
CA VAL A 879 -19.53 5.09 25.21
C VAL A 879 -18.87 3.71 25.09
N SER A 880 -18.99 3.05 23.93
CA SER A 880 -18.44 1.71 23.72
C SER A 880 -18.42 1.29 22.26
N SER A 881 -17.71 0.20 21.95
CA SER A 881 -17.86 -0.57 20.72
C SER A 881 -18.08 -2.06 21.05
N GLN A 882 -19.09 -2.68 20.43
CA GLN A 882 -19.50 -4.08 20.66
C GLN A 882 -20.27 -4.63 19.46
N PRO A 883 -20.08 -5.90 19.01
CA PRO A 883 -19.18 -6.93 19.54
C PRO A 883 -18.19 -7.44 18.47
N GLY A 884 -17.01 -6.81 18.38
CA GLY A 884 -15.93 -7.25 17.49
C GLY A 884 -14.56 -6.86 18.05
N SER A 885 -13.50 -7.56 17.60
CA SER A 885 -12.15 -7.00 17.61
C SER A 885 -12.05 -6.09 16.38
N PRO A 886 -11.59 -4.83 16.48
CA PRO A 886 -10.64 -4.31 17.47
C PRO A 886 -11.27 -3.53 18.63
N LEU A 887 -10.45 -3.21 19.63
CA LEU A 887 -10.74 -2.14 20.59
C LEU A 887 -10.62 -0.78 19.90
N CYS A 888 -11.73 -0.05 19.76
CA CYS A 888 -11.70 1.36 19.38
C CYS A 888 -11.26 2.24 20.56
N GLN A 889 -10.44 3.25 20.29
CA GLN A 889 -10.03 4.29 21.24
C GLN A 889 -10.62 5.64 20.82
N GLU A 890 -10.97 6.49 21.79
CA GLU A 890 -11.41 7.87 21.54
C GLU A 890 -10.38 8.86 22.07
N ALA A 891 -10.10 9.91 21.30
CA ALA A 891 -9.32 11.07 21.73
C ALA A 891 -9.77 12.34 20.99
N ASP A 892 -9.98 13.43 21.74
CA ASP A 892 -10.38 14.76 21.25
C ASP A 892 -11.60 14.75 20.29
N GLY A 893 -12.52 13.78 20.45
CA GLY A 893 -13.71 13.60 19.62
C GLY A 893 -13.51 12.71 18.39
N ILE A 894 -12.37 12.04 18.24
CA ILE A 894 -12.10 11.09 17.15
C ILE A 894 -12.07 9.67 17.71
N VAL A 895 -12.90 8.77 17.17
CA VAL A 895 -12.90 7.34 17.47
C VAL A 895 -12.10 6.59 16.41
N THR A 896 -11.02 5.92 16.82
CA THR A 896 -10.11 5.18 15.95
C THR A 896 -10.17 3.68 16.28
N CYS A 897 -10.47 2.85 15.27
CA CYS A 897 -10.64 1.40 15.37
C CYS A 897 -9.62 0.67 14.48
N SER A 898 -8.59 0.06 15.07
CA SER A 898 -7.48 -0.59 14.33
C SER A 898 -7.78 -2.05 13.95
N VAL A 899 -8.57 -2.24 12.89
CA VAL A 899 -9.11 -3.52 12.41
C VAL A 899 -8.04 -4.57 12.08
N GLY A 900 -6.87 -4.15 11.58
CA GLY A 900 -5.75 -5.06 11.30
C GLY A 900 -5.79 -5.60 9.87
N THR A 901 -6.30 -6.82 9.66
CA THR A 901 -6.33 -7.45 8.33
C THR A 901 -7.75 -7.83 7.92
N LEU A 902 -8.16 -7.44 6.71
CA LEU A 902 -9.47 -7.77 6.15
C LEU A 902 -9.28 -8.59 4.86
N PRO A 903 -9.58 -9.91 4.85
CA PRO A 903 -9.40 -10.76 3.67
C PRO A 903 -10.29 -10.38 2.48
N THR A 904 -10.02 -11.01 1.33
CA THR A 904 -10.85 -10.92 0.12
C THR A 904 -12.22 -11.56 0.31
N GLY A 905 -13.27 -10.86 -0.10
CA GLY A 905 -14.67 -11.28 0.01
C GLY A 905 -15.23 -11.26 1.43
N GLU A 906 -14.53 -10.60 2.38
CA GLU A 906 -14.97 -10.47 3.77
C GLU A 906 -15.47 -9.05 4.06
N THR A 907 -16.55 -8.98 4.86
CA THR A 907 -17.14 -7.74 5.36
C THR A 907 -16.66 -7.50 6.79
N PHE A 908 -16.11 -6.32 7.08
CA PHE A 908 -15.89 -5.87 8.45
C PHE A 908 -16.96 -4.86 8.89
N GLN A 909 -17.54 -5.06 10.06
CA GLN A 909 -18.51 -4.16 10.67
C GLN A 909 -17.99 -3.68 12.03
N VAL A 910 -18.09 -2.37 12.29
CA VAL A 910 -17.90 -1.79 13.63
C VAL A 910 -19.12 -0.99 14.06
N ASP A 911 -19.61 -1.32 15.24
CA ASP A 911 -20.72 -0.65 15.91
C ASP A 911 -20.13 0.25 17.02
N ILE A 912 -20.38 1.56 16.91
CA ILE A 912 -19.90 2.60 17.83
C ILE A 912 -21.11 3.14 18.59
N THR A 913 -21.23 2.76 19.87
CA THR A 913 -22.23 3.31 20.80
C THR A 913 -21.74 4.63 21.37
N VAL A 914 -22.65 5.61 21.42
CA VAL A 914 -22.39 6.96 21.94
C VAL A 914 -23.48 7.38 22.93
N ASP A 915 -23.22 8.40 23.73
CA ASP A 915 -24.22 9.15 24.50
C ASP A 915 -24.44 10.47 23.75
N SER A 916 -25.68 10.69 23.32
CA SER A 916 -26.06 11.71 22.35
C SER A 916 -26.67 12.96 23.00
N ASP A 917 -27.29 12.86 24.18
CA ASP A 917 -28.26 13.82 24.75
C ASP A 917 -29.26 14.40 23.69
N GLY A 918 -29.61 13.58 22.68
CA GLY A 918 -30.47 13.97 21.56
C GLY A 918 -29.78 14.67 20.37
N VAL A 919 -28.45 14.59 20.25
CA VAL A 919 -27.67 15.08 19.10
C VAL A 919 -27.44 13.96 18.07
N ASP A 920 -27.80 14.21 16.82
CA ASP A 920 -27.71 13.26 15.70
C ASP A 920 -26.28 12.73 15.45
N ILE A 921 -26.14 11.43 15.69
CA ILE A 921 -24.87 10.71 15.85
C ILE A 921 -24.17 10.36 14.53
N VAL A 922 -24.91 10.20 13.44
CA VAL A 922 -24.44 9.53 12.20
C VAL A 922 -23.59 10.44 11.31
N SER A 923 -23.33 11.65 11.79
CA SER A 923 -23.11 12.82 10.95
C SER A 923 -21.70 13.43 11.09
N GLY A 924 -20.78 12.63 11.62
CA GLY A 924 -19.33 12.83 11.55
C GLY A 924 -18.70 12.40 10.22
N GLN A 925 -17.45 12.80 10.01
CA GLN A 925 -16.63 12.34 8.88
C GLN A 925 -16.10 10.94 9.19
N THR A 926 -16.35 9.99 8.29
CA THR A 926 -15.73 8.66 8.33
C THR A 926 -14.59 8.59 7.33
N SER A 927 -13.45 8.05 7.74
CA SER A 927 -12.39 7.61 6.83
C SER A 927 -11.96 6.17 7.14
N VAL A 928 -11.58 5.44 6.09
CA VAL A 928 -11.08 4.07 6.19
C VAL A 928 -9.74 4.03 5.49
N ARG A 929 -8.71 3.67 6.24
CA ARG A 929 -7.31 3.60 5.82
C ARG A 929 -6.82 2.16 5.95
N SER A 930 -5.78 1.83 5.20
CA SER A 930 -5.01 0.60 5.30
C SER A 930 -3.63 0.84 4.66
N ASN A 931 -2.77 -0.16 4.65
CA ASN A 931 -1.49 -0.09 3.96
C ASN A 931 -1.65 0.02 2.42
N GLN A 932 -2.81 -0.38 1.87
CA GLN A 932 -3.04 -0.48 0.42
C GLN A 932 -4.23 0.38 -0.11
N PHE A 933 -4.99 1.03 0.76
CA PHE A 933 -6.23 1.74 0.41
C PHE A 933 -6.55 2.87 1.40
N ASN A 934 -7.12 3.98 0.92
CA ASN A 934 -7.55 5.12 1.75
C ASN A 934 -8.77 5.82 1.11
N THR A 935 -9.86 5.95 1.87
CA THR A 935 -11.09 6.66 1.43
C THR A 935 -11.72 7.49 2.54
N SER A 936 -12.54 8.48 2.17
CA SER A 936 -13.32 9.30 3.10
C SER A 936 -14.65 9.75 2.47
N ILE A 937 -15.72 9.77 3.28
CA ILE A 937 -17.08 10.08 2.84
C ILE A 937 -17.55 11.40 3.49
N ASP A 938 -17.80 12.42 2.67
CA ASP A 938 -18.32 13.74 3.08
C ASP A 938 -19.25 14.38 2.02
N GLU A 939 -20.03 13.57 1.29
CA GLU A 939 -20.99 14.07 0.29
C GLU A 939 -22.24 13.19 0.21
N ALA A 940 -23.33 13.74 -0.32
CA ALA A 940 -24.60 13.04 -0.52
C ALA A 940 -24.46 11.77 -1.38
N TYR A 941 -25.18 10.72 -1.03
CA TYR A 941 -25.11 9.44 -1.73
C TYR A 941 -26.45 8.69 -1.74
N ILE A 942 -26.50 7.60 -2.51
CA ILE A 942 -27.63 6.66 -2.52
C ILE A 942 -27.18 5.24 -2.18
N VAL A 943 -28.00 4.54 -1.39
CA VAL A 943 -27.94 3.09 -1.22
C VAL A 943 -29.12 2.49 -1.99
N LYS A 944 -28.87 1.42 -2.76
CA LYS A 944 -29.91 0.67 -3.49
C LYS A 944 -29.90 -0.78 -3.02
N SER A 945 -31.02 -1.26 -2.49
CA SER A 945 -31.22 -2.65 -2.10
C SER A 945 -32.44 -3.25 -2.80
N LEU A 946 -32.59 -4.58 -2.72
CA LEU A 946 -33.76 -5.29 -3.25
C LEU A 946 -34.16 -6.48 -2.39
N GLN A 947 -35.41 -6.91 -2.55
CA GLN A 947 -35.95 -8.12 -1.93
C GLN A 947 -37.07 -8.71 -2.81
N PRO A 948 -37.12 -10.04 -3.04
CA PRO A 948 -36.13 -11.06 -2.68
C PRO A 948 -34.92 -11.10 -3.63
N GLY A 949 -33.78 -11.62 -3.15
CA GLY A 949 -32.55 -11.82 -3.95
C GLY A 949 -32.62 -12.96 -4.99
N PHE A 950 -33.71 -13.73 -4.98
CA PHE A 950 -34.01 -14.79 -5.95
C PHE A 950 -35.49 -14.68 -6.34
N ALA A 951 -35.79 -14.75 -7.64
CA ALA A 951 -37.16 -14.61 -8.15
C ALA A 951 -37.43 -15.51 -9.37
N ALA A 952 -38.64 -16.07 -9.43
CA ALA A 952 -39.19 -16.80 -10.57
C ALA A 952 -40.08 -15.88 -11.43
N PRO A 953 -40.26 -16.17 -12.74
CA PRO A 953 -41.17 -15.40 -13.59
C PRO A 953 -42.60 -15.40 -13.02
N GLY A 954 -43.13 -14.21 -12.76
CA GLY A 954 -44.39 -13.97 -12.04
C GLY A 954 -44.23 -13.44 -10.61
N ASP A 955 -43.06 -13.54 -10.00
CA ASP A 955 -42.82 -13.05 -8.63
C ASP A 955 -42.76 -11.52 -8.56
N SER A 956 -43.11 -10.98 -7.38
CA SER A 956 -42.98 -9.56 -7.05
C SER A 956 -41.60 -9.28 -6.46
N ILE A 957 -40.95 -8.23 -6.96
CA ILE A 957 -39.63 -7.76 -6.52
C ILE A 957 -39.75 -6.31 -6.08
N THR A 958 -39.23 -6.00 -4.89
CA THR A 958 -39.18 -4.65 -4.34
C THR A 958 -37.74 -4.15 -4.38
N TYR A 959 -37.47 -3.03 -5.04
CA TYR A 959 -36.24 -2.25 -4.87
C TYR A 959 -36.49 -1.10 -3.90
N THR A 960 -35.52 -0.82 -3.04
CA THR A 960 -35.52 0.34 -2.14
C THR A 960 -34.27 1.17 -2.42
N ILE A 961 -34.45 2.47 -2.66
CA ILE A 961 -33.35 3.44 -2.78
C ILE A 961 -33.46 4.40 -1.60
N ARG A 962 -32.40 4.51 -0.77
CA ARG A 962 -32.27 5.55 0.25
C ARG A 962 -31.35 6.65 -0.29
N VAL A 963 -31.80 7.90 -0.27
CA VAL A 963 -30.96 9.10 -0.46
C VAL A 963 -30.55 9.60 0.92
N ILE A 964 -29.25 9.84 1.12
CA ILE A 964 -28.67 10.23 2.41
C ILE A 964 -27.80 11.48 2.22
N ASN A 965 -27.98 12.47 3.09
CA ASN A 965 -27.11 13.63 3.21
C ASN A 965 -26.27 13.53 4.49
N PRO A 966 -25.02 13.03 4.46
CA PRO A 966 -24.19 12.94 5.67
C PRO A 966 -23.65 14.31 6.12
N THR A 967 -23.76 15.34 5.28
CA THR A 967 -23.08 16.63 5.50
C THR A 967 -23.80 17.51 6.53
N SER A 968 -23.05 18.44 7.11
CA SER A 968 -23.56 19.50 7.99
C SER A 968 -24.37 20.60 7.28
N ARG A 969 -24.63 20.46 5.97
CA ARG A 969 -25.26 21.49 5.12
C ARG A 969 -26.56 20.97 4.51
N VAL A 970 -27.49 21.88 4.19
CA VAL A 970 -28.68 21.55 3.38
C VAL A 970 -28.24 21.33 1.93
N ILE A 971 -28.64 20.22 1.31
CA ILE A 971 -28.41 19.96 -0.11
C ILE A 971 -29.70 20.19 -0.90
N ASN A 972 -29.58 20.73 -2.11
CA ASN A 972 -30.71 21.14 -2.94
C ASN A 972 -30.76 20.37 -4.27
N ASP A 973 -31.91 20.43 -4.94
CA ASP A 973 -32.18 19.91 -6.29
C ASP A 973 -31.75 18.44 -6.49
N ILE A 974 -32.05 17.62 -5.48
CA ILE A 974 -31.88 16.18 -5.54
C ILE A 974 -32.74 15.62 -6.67
N THR A 975 -32.09 14.91 -7.59
CA THR A 975 -32.75 14.09 -8.61
C THR A 975 -32.15 12.70 -8.56
N VAL A 976 -32.99 11.65 -8.47
CA VAL A 976 -32.55 10.26 -8.66
C VAL A 976 -33.19 9.70 -9.90
N ARG A 977 -32.38 9.16 -10.82
CA ARG A 977 -32.83 8.48 -12.04
C ARG A 977 -32.55 6.99 -11.91
N ASP A 978 -33.53 6.16 -12.22
CA ASP A 978 -33.42 4.69 -12.21
C ASP A 978 -34.05 4.13 -13.49
N GLN A 979 -33.34 3.28 -14.23
CA GLN A 979 -33.86 2.66 -15.46
C GLN A 979 -34.09 1.17 -15.21
N MET A 980 -35.34 0.81 -14.94
CA MET A 980 -35.72 -0.55 -14.58
C MET A 980 -35.45 -1.54 -15.73
N PRO A 981 -34.80 -2.69 -15.48
CA PRO A 981 -34.52 -3.69 -16.51
C PRO A 981 -35.78 -4.12 -17.28
N PRO A 982 -35.71 -4.34 -18.60
CA PRO A 982 -36.88 -4.70 -19.42
C PRO A 982 -37.52 -6.04 -19.01
N GLU A 983 -36.81 -6.86 -18.23
CA GLU A 983 -37.30 -8.09 -17.62
C GLU A 983 -38.27 -7.86 -16.44
N VAL A 984 -38.37 -6.65 -15.88
CA VAL A 984 -39.18 -6.33 -14.69
C VAL A 984 -40.25 -5.28 -15.04
N GLN A 985 -41.51 -5.68 -15.04
CA GLN A 985 -42.64 -4.76 -15.19
C GLN A 985 -42.83 -3.96 -13.90
N ILE A 986 -42.80 -2.63 -13.96
CA ILE A 986 -43.11 -1.78 -12.79
C ILE A 986 -44.60 -1.86 -12.46
N ASN A 987 -44.93 -2.15 -11.20
CA ASN A 987 -46.31 -2.17 -10.67
C ASN A 987 -46.65 -0.88 -9.91
N SER A 988 -45.70 -0.34 -9.12
CA SER A 988 -45.89 0.91 -8.39
C SER A 988 -44.56 1.52 -7.96
N VAL A 989 -44.46 2.85 -7.95
CA VAL A 989 -43.36 3.59 -7.30
C VAL A 989 -43.92 4.59 -6.30
N THR A 990 -43.29 4.68 -5.13
CA THR A 990 -43.62 5.64 -4.06
C THR A 990 -42.35 6.22 -3.48
N ALA A 991 -42.37 7.48 -3.03
CA ALA A 991 -41.26 8.06 -2.28
C ALA A 991 -41.74 8.85 -1.05
N ASN A 992 -40.84 9.01 -0.07
CA ASN A 992 -41.08 9.78 1.15
C ASN A 992 -39.76 10.35 1.73
N PRO A 993 -39.63 11.69 1.87
CA PRO A 993 -40.39 12.74 1.19
C PRO A 993 -40.12 12.75 -0.34
N GLY A 994 -40.55 13.79 -1.05
CA GLY A 994 -40.24 14.03 -2.47
C GLY A 994 -41.30 13.53 -3.46
N ALA A 995 -41.05 13.76 -4.74
CA ALA A 995 -41.96 13.44 -5.84
C ALA A 995 -41.33 12.41 -6.79
N VAL A 996 -42.16 11.63 -7.49
CA VAL A 996 -41.71 10.66 -8.50
C VAL A 996 -42.51 10.84 -9.79
N THR A 997 -41.82 10.78 -10.91
CA THR A 997 -42.39 10.57 -12.25
C THR A 997 -41.89 9.23 -12.81
N GLN A 998 -42.73 8.58 -13.62
CA GLN A 998 -42.41 7.34 -14.32
C GLN A 998 -42.78 7.52 -15.80
N ASP A 999 -41.84 7.20 -16.70
CA ASP A 999 -42.05 7.15 -18.14
C ASP A 999 -41.55 5.80 -18.68
N GLY A 1000 -42.48 4.90 -18.95
CA GLY A 1000 -42.20 3.49 -19.25
C GLY A 1000 -41.43 2.83 -18.09
N GLN A 1001 -40.18 2.44 -18.36
CA GLN A 1001 -39.24 1.86 -17.40
C GLN A 1001 -38.35 2.90 -16.68
N ASN A 1002 -38.37 4.16 -17.12
CA ASN A 1002 -37.57 5.22 -16.53
C ASN A 1002 -38.30 5.81 -15.33
N ILE A 1003 -37.65 5.84 -14.18
CA ILE A 1003 -38.13 6.44 -12.95
C ILE A 1003 -37.26 7.67 -12.67
N THR A 1004 -37.88 8.82 -12.44
CA THR A 1004 -37.19 10.03 -11.97
C THR A 1004 -37.84 10.53 -10.71
N TYR A 1005 -37.10 10.45 -9.60
CA TYR A 1005 -37.45 11.04 -8.32
C TYR A 1005 -36.83 12.44 -8.20
N THR A 1006 -37.54 13.39 -7.59
CA THR A 1006 -37.03 14.73 -7.30
C THR A 1006 -37.41 15.21 -5.89
N LEU A 1007 -36.50 15.95 -5.26
CA LEU A 1007 -36.72 16.59 -3.96
C LEU A 1007 -36.00 17.96 -3.95
N PRO A 1008 -36.72 19.09 -3.75
CA PRO A 1008 -36.12 20.42 -3.83
C PRO A 1008 -34.99 20.67 -2.82
N SER A 1009 -35.11 20.12 -1.61
CA SER A 1009 -34.02 20.11 -0.64
C SER A 1009 -34.15 18.97 0.37
N LEU A 1010 -33.00 18.53 0.87
CA LEU A 1010 -32.86 17.59 1.98
C LEU A 1010 -31.99 18.28 3.03
N PRO A 1011 -32.45 18.46 4.29
CA PRO A 1011 -31.68 19.13 5.32
C PRO A 1011 -30.35 18.42 5.60
N ALA A 1012 -29.45 19.09 6.32
CA ALA A 1012 -28.29 18.44 6.93
C ALA A 1012 -28.73 17.16 7.65
N ASN A 1013 -27.96 16.08 7.50
CA ASN A 1013 -28.25 14.75 8.04
C ASN A 1013 -29.55 14.07 7.50
N GLY A 1014 -30.31 14.72 6.62
CA GLY A 1014 -31.62 14.24 6.16
C GLY A 1014 -31.56 12.96 5.31
N ARG A 1015 -32.65 12.19 5.34
CA ARG A 1015 -32.86 10.99 4.51
C ARG A 1015 -34.16 11.05 3.72
N ALA A 1016 -34.18 10.42 2.56
CA ALA A 1016 -35.40 10.15 1.80
C ALA A 1016 -35.40 8.74 1.21
N THR A 1017 -36.56 8.10 1.08
CA THR A 1017 -36.68 6.72 0.58
C THR A 1017 -37.58 6.67 -0.64
N ILE A 1018 -37.14 5.95 -1.68
CA ILE A 1018 -37.91 5.56 -2.87
C ILE A 1018 -38.13 4.05 -2.79
N THR A 1019 -39.35 3.58 -3.01
CA THR A 1019 -39.70 2.16 -3.06
C THR A 1019 -40.36 1.85 -4.39
N ILE A 1020 -39.81 0.88 -5.11
CA ILE A 1020 -40.25 0.45 -6.43
C ILE A 1020 -40.68 -1.01 -6.33
N ILE A 1021 -41.94 -1.31 -6.60
CA ILE A 1021 -42.45 -2.68 -6.66
C ILE A 1021 -42.68 -3.02 -8.13
N GLY A 1022 -42.11 -4.13 -8.59
CA GLY A 1022 -42.30 -4.67 -9.94
C GLY A 1022 -42.55 -6.18 -9.94
N GLN A 1023 -42.88 -6.72 -11.12
CA GLN A 1023 -43.13 -8.14 -11.34
C GLN A 1023 -42.20 -8.69 -12.42
N LEU A 1024 -41.62 -9.88 -12.19
CA LEU A 1024 -40.66 -10.48 -13.10
C LEU A 1024 -41.35 -11.10 -14.33
N LEU A 1025 -40.99 -10.66 -15.54
CA LEU A 1025 -41.62 -11.10 -16.79
C LEU A 1025 -41.05 -12.44 -17.33
N PRO A 1026 -41.88 -13.32 -17.93
CA PRO A 1026 -41.39 -14.51 -18.64
C PRO A 1026 -40.59 -14.13 -19.91
N GLY A 1027 -39.38 -14.65 -20.07
CA GLY A 1027 -38.54 -14.39 -21.24
C GLY A 1027 -37.11 -14.95 -21.14
N ASN A 1028 -36.43 -15.08 -22.28
CA ASN A 1028 -35.07 -15.60 -22.40
C ASN A 1028 -34.02 -14.47 -22.37
N ALA A 1029 -33.62 -14.03 -21.19
CA ALA A 1029 -32.48 -13.14 -20.96
C ALA A 1029 -31.83 -13.42 -19.59
N ALA A 1030 -30.54 -13.10 -19.50
CA ALA A 1030 -29.64 -12.98 -18.33
C ALA A 1030 -29.88 -13.85 -17.06
N PRO A 1031 -28.87 -14.64 -16.60
CA PRO A 1031 -28.95 -15.36 -15.33
C PRO A 1031 -29.12 -14.48 -14.08
N GLN A 1032 -28.50 -13.31 -14.12
CA GLN A 1032 -28.59 -12.25 -13.11
C GLN A 1032 -29.22 -11.02 -13.76
N ILE A 1033 -30.11 -10.33 -13.05
CA ILE A 1033 -30.67 -9.05 -13.48
C ILE A 1033 -30.23 -8.00 -12.47
N ALA A 1034 -29.48 -7.01 -12.94
CA ALA A 1034 -29.03 -5.86 -12.15
C ALA A 1034 -29.76 -4.58 -12.59
N ASN A 1035 -30.09 -3.72 -11.63
CA ASN A 1035 -30.72 -2.41 -11.84
C ASN A 1035 -29.83 -1.31 -11.23
N ARG A 1036 -29.68 -0.16 -11.92
CA ARG A 1036 -28.76 0.93 -11.54
C ARG A 1036 -29.50 2.26 -11.38
N ALA A 1037 -29.55 2.75 -10.13
CA ALA A 1037 -30.03 4.09 -9.80
C ALA A 1037 -28.86 5.08 -9.75
N CYS A 1038 -29.13 6.36 -10.00
CA CYS A 1038 -28.15 7.43 -10.02
C CYS A 1038 -28.69 8.72 -9.41
N LEU A 1039 -28.02 9.24 -8.38
CA LEU A 1039 -28.26 10.52 -7.71
C LEU A 1039 -27.46 11.65 -8.38
N THR A 1040 -28.12 12.78 -8.61
CA THR A 1040 -27.50 14.10 -8.80
C THR A 1040 -28.10 15.10 -7.80
N THR A 1041 -27.34 16.15 -7.46
CA THR A 1041 -27.81 17.28 -6.64
C THR A 1041 -27.32 18.60 -7.25
N ALA A 1042 -27.80 19.75 -6.77
CA ALA A 1042 -27.24 21.06 -7.16
C ALA A 1042 -25.71 21.13 -6.97
N THR A 1043 -25.21 20.51 -5.89
CA THR A 1043 -23.78 20.46 -5.56
C THR A 1043 -23.07 19.24 -6.14
N SER A 1044 -23.75 18.41 -6.95
CA SER A 1044 -23.20 17.20 -7.56
C SER A 1044 -24.03 16.78 -8.78
N PRO A 1045 -24.02 17.55 -9.89
CA PRO A 1045 -24.69 17.23 -11.15
C PRO A 1045 -24.10 16.02 -11.90
N ARG A 1046 -22.94 15.49 -11.47
CA ARG A 1046 -22.43 14.20 -11.94
C ARG A 1046 -23.16 13.04 -11.24
N PRO A 1047 -23.68 12.04 -11.96
CA PRO A 1047 -24.52 11.00 -11.38
C PRO A 1047 -23.73 9.98 -10.52
N ARG A 1048 -23.91 10.07 -9.19
CA ARG A 1048 -23.44 9.07 -8.20
C ARG A 1048 -24.40 7.88 -8.17
N CYS A 1049 -23.94 6.67 -8.49
CA CYS A 1049 -24.85 5.56 -8.79
C CYS A 1049 -24.68 4.33 -7.91
N ALA A 1050 -25.78 3.65 -7.61
CA ALA A 1050 -25.84 2.40 -6.84
C ALA A 1050 -26.55 1.30 -7.65
N VAL A 1051 -26.05 0.07 -7.57
CA VAL A 1051 -26.54 -1.11 -8.32
C VAL A 1051 -27.10 -2.14 -7.34
N ALA A 1052 -28.17 -2.83 -7.74
CA ALA A 1052 -28.68 -3.99 -7.01
C ALA A 1052 -29.19 -5.06 -8.00
N GLY A 1053 -28.85 -6.33 -7.79
CA GLY A 1053 -29.22 -7.41 -8.69
C GLY A 1053 -29.61 -8.73 -8.01
N PHE A 1054 -30.38 -9.55 -8.74
CA PHE A 1054 -30.96 -10.81 -8.26
C PHE A 1054 -30.77 -11.93 -9.29
N VAL A 1055 -30.83 -13.19 -8.84
CA VAL A 1055 -30.71 -14.38 -9.70
C VAL A 1055 -32.08 -14.89 -10.13
N ARG A 1056 -32.22 -15.25 -11.43
CA ARG A 1056 -33.44 -15.90 -11.94
C ARG A 1056 -33.51 -17.37 -11.52
N ALA A 1057 -34.62 -17.77 -10.91
CA ALA A 1057 -34.83 -19.13 -10.42
C ALA A 1057 -34.84 -20.22 -11.52
N SER A 1058 -34.99 -19.85 -12.79
CA SER A 1058 -35.07 -20.75 -13.96
C SER A 1058 -33.75 -21.46 -14.35
N ILE A 1059 -32.73 -21.41 -13.50
CA ILE A 1059 -31.36 -21.90 -13.78
C ILE A 1059 -30.88 -22.91 -12.72
N LEU A 1060 -31.62 -23.06 -11.61
CA LEU A 1060 -31.40 -24.18 -10.68
C LEU A 1060 -31.83 -25.50 -11.34
N PRO A 1061 -31.13 -26.62 -11.08
CA PRO A 1061 -31.52 -27.94 -11.59
C PRO A 1061 -32.96 -28.30 -11.21
N ALA A 1062 -33.68 -28.97 -12.11
CA ALA A 1062 -35.10 -29.30 -11.95
C ALA A 1062 -35.35 -30.47 -10.97
N THR A 1063 -34.87 -30.37 -9.74
CA THR A 1063 -35.32 -31.17 -8.59
C THR A 1063 -36.56 -30.51 -7.99
N GLY A 1064 -37.74 -31.03 -8.32
CA GLY A 1064 -39.03 -30.36 -8.07
C GLY A 1064 -39.49 -30.34 -6.60
N GLU A 1065 -38.85 -29.54 -5.76
CA GLU A 1065 -39.31 -29.19 -4.41
C GLU A 1065 -39.68 -27.70 -4.31
N SER A 1066 -40.63 -27.37 -3.43
CA SER A 1066 -41.27 -26.05 -3.38
C SER A 1066 -40.51 -25.03 -2.51
N PRO A 1067 -40.36 -23.76 -2.94
CA PRO A 1067 -39.67 -22.74 -2.16
C PRO A 1067 -40.56 -22.21 -1.01
N LEU A 1068 -40.31 -22.72 0.20
CA LEU A 1068 -40.21 -22.03 1.50
C LEU A 1068 -40.34 -23.08 2.63
N PRO A 1069 -39.55 -22.98 3.73
CA PRO A 1069 -38.69 -21.87 4.11
C PRO A 1069 -37.20 -22.07 3.78
N TRP A 1070 -36.58 -21.05 3.20
CA TRP A 1070 -35.13 -20.81 3.29
C TRP A 1070 -34.91 -19.41 3.86
N ILE A 1071 -35.02 -19.31 5.18
CA ILE A 1071 -34.62 -18.17 6.00
C ILE A 1071 -33.90 -18.76 7.21
N LEU A 1072 -32.65 -18.32 7.45
CA LEU A 1072 -31.77 -18.68 8.59
C LEU A 1072 -31.30 -20.16 8.62
N LEU A 1073 -30.01 -20.50 8.76
CA LEU A 1073 -28.77 -19.69 8.90
C LEU A 1073 -27.56 -20.33 8.18
N GLY A 1074 -26.68 -19.49 7.65
CA GLY A 1074 -25.38 -19.24 8.29
C GLY A 1074 -25.44 -17.82 8.88
N SER A 1075 -24.88 -17.45 10.04
CA SER A 1075 -23.92 -18.08 10.97
C SER A 1075 -24.28 -19.47 11.51
N GLY A 1076 -23.26 -20.26 11.90
CA GLY A 1076 -23.32 -21.72 11.80
C GLY A 1076 -23.18 -22.58 13.07
N ALA A 1077 -23.34 -23.89 12.85
CA ALA A 1077 -23.10 -25.05 13.74
C ALA A 1077 -24.00 -25.15 15.01
N VAL A 1078 -24.68 -26.27 15.29
CA VAL A 1078 -24.08 -27.56 15.71
C VAL A 1078 -25.12 -28.71 15.63
N ALA A 1079 -24.64 -29.91 15.28
CA ALA A 1079 -25.15 -31.28 15.49
C ALA A 1079 -26.66 -31.59 15.75
N ALA A 1080 -27.15 -32.64 15.08
CA ALA A 1080 -28.41 -33.32 15.44
C ALA A 1080 -28.26 -34.86 15.48
N ALA A 1081 -28.35 -35.46 16.67
CA ALA A 1081 -28.60 -36.90 16.85
C ALA A 1081 -29.22 -37.21 18.24
N THR A 1082 -30.56 -37.32 18.29
CA THR A 1082 -31.36 -37.98 19.35
C THR A 1082 -31.15 -37.61 20.83
N GLY A 1083 -32.15 -36.98 21.48
CA GLY A 1083 -32.45 -37.31 22.89
C GLY A 1083 -33.22 -36.31 23.78
N ILE A 1084 -34.54 -36.54 23.94
CA ILE A 1084 -35.28 -36.44 25.23
C ILE A 1084 -35.67 -35.04 25.81
N MET A 1085 -36.96 -34.95 26.20
CA MET A 1085 -37.63 -34.03 27.15
C MET A 1085 -37.92 -32.55 26.81
N ILE A 1086 -39.17 -32.36 26.39
CA ILE A 1086 -40.01 -31.16 26.42
C ILE A 1086 -40.17 -30.61 27.86
N THR A 1087 -40.11 -29.27 28.08
CA THR A 1087 -41.20 -28.40 28.63
C THR A 1087 -40.69 -27.04 29.16
N LEU A 1088 -41.28 -25.92 28.72
CA LEU A 1088 -40.98 -24.56 29.19
C LEU A 1088 -41.61 -24.22 30.56
N ARG A 1089 -41.05 -23.26 31.32
CA ARG A 1089 -41.84 -22.40 32.23
C ARG A 1089 -41.19 -21.09 32.75
N ARG A 1090 -41.72 -19.94 32.29
CA ARG A 1090 -42.01 -18.66 33.02
C ARG A 1090 -40.83 -17.90 33.70
N ARG A 1091 -40.89 -16.58 33.94
CA ARG A 1091 -41.97 -15.62 34.28
C ARG A 1091 -41.76 -14.29 33.50
N THR A 1092 -42.74 -13.53 32.97
CA THR A 1092 -43.93 -12.83 33.57
C THR A 1092 -43.54 -11.80 34.65
N ALA A 1093 -44.02 -10.54 34.73
CA ALA A 1093 -45.23 -9.88 34.16
C ALA A 1093 -45.03 -8.32 34.22
N ARG A 1094 -45.97 -7.40 33.93
CA ARG A 1094 -47.44 -7.43 33.68
C ARG A 1094 -47.93 -6.10 33.04
N LEU A 1095 -49.05 -6.16 32.32
CA LEU A 1095 -50.14 -5.17 32.10
C LEU A 1095 -49.93 -3.73 32.65
N ALA A 1096 -50.29 -2.68 31.90
CA ALA A 1096 -51.50 -2.59 31.04
C ALA A 1096 -51.23 -2.09 29.61
#